data_AF-A0A2A9M8B5-F1
#
_entry.id   AF-A0A2A9M8B5-F1
#
_cell.length_a   1.000
_cell.length_b   1.000
_cell.length_c   1.000
_cell.angle_alpha   90.00
_cell.angle_beta   90.00
_cell.angle_gamma   90.00
#
_symmetry.space_group_name_H-M   'P 1'
#
loop_
_entity.id
_entity.type
_entity.pdbx_description
1 polymer ?
#
loop_
_entity_poly.entity_id
_entity_poly.type
_entity_poly.pdbx_seq_one_letter_code
_entity_poly.pdbx_strand_id
1 'polypeptide(L)'
;MGTERLGRTSAHAAKRSERTKSFGRLKASRVANETLPDGAILAGLLVFRVVNGLVLKSSFNPDEHWQSSEVAHHLVFGYGFLTWEWEPCIALRSVVHPALFAAVYWLLARVGLDSPSLVALAPRVLQSIIAAFTDYGTYRLAKAWYPLSRGPEGRRCDNADTSSRATPYSLAYFALICSVFSWFNFFCIPRTYSNCLEAALNVWSLLFFAEVSAAAYTHALIASSAEAPRSPSVTPRQPNGADKFSRSAVSTGEVQQSAPHRVYAHDLRGRALPESKMRFRHRSRIAWALVLAAISVLVRPTAAIFWSVFCLCKLAQLSSIGTPENMRRDPAERQRLTLLKPASFFRLCVVIGVAAVTFGAVCDSLFYGFVTFPPWNFVKFNLFSDPGRFYGSQPWHYFLLEAPGVVLLSFYPVLAVGVTVWWAALAATLGKPPARKAASGEASARPICCVPFTRLAQGFILRDDGATILATAFSLVSLSLATHKEYRFMVPFLPPLLIFTGIGLGRIVVGRDVILRQLVVSPLHQETPRQSPAKPHRASGWLKFSLGAIFAVQGVAAIICSFFHQMGASGIVGRLQAVPETATVFFLTSCHELPFYSHVHRRIRMGFLDCSPRVDDDMLPMNWQQRFWRGTKEERVAFLDALFPVHPQESAVVSPSLPPSDAYSNVEIASDPWTNSWFGNAKTRQVMAPQNPAKCLDYRFSVPLEARRAPTHLVVPSVLVADLAEWLAQRGYEEAGDPVFDAVFAETPAGDVRWQYLHVFENRT
;
A
#
# COMPACT_ATOMS: atom_id res chain seq x y z
N MET A 1 -36.69 49.27 63.76
CA MET A 1 -35.75 48.90 62.68
C MET A 1 -35.40 47.43 62.83
N GLY A 2 -35.61 46.62 61.80
CA GLY A 2 -35.09 45.25 61.75
C GLY A 2 -36.15 44.20 61.45
N THR A 3 -36.48 44.01 60.17
CA THR A 3 -36.93 42.74 59.57
C THR A 3 -37.04 42.90 58.04
N GLU A 4 -35.93 43.12 57.35
CA GLU A 4 -35.91 43.09 55.88
C GLU A 4 -34.47 42.86 55.36
N ARG A 5 -33.83 41.73 55.71
CA ARG A 5 -32.49 41.42 55.16
C ARG A 5 -32.11 39.94 55.04
N LEU A 6 -33.07 39.02 55.03
CA LEU A 6 -32.79 37.57 54.89
C LEU A 6 -33.36 36.93 53.61
N GLY A 7 -34.17 37.63 52.80
CA GLY A 7 -34.78 37.04 51.60
C GLY A 7 -33.99 37.21 50.29
N ARG A 8 -33.10 38.22 50.17
CA ARG A 8 -32.45 38.57 48.89
C ARG A 8 -31.15 37.83 48.59
N THR A 9 -30.51 37.21 49.58
CA THR A 9 -29.25 36.46 49.39
C THR A 9 -29.46 35.03 48.87
N SER A 10 -30.60 34.40 49.20
CA SER A 10 -30.94 33.03 48.77
C SER A 10 -31.26 32.95 47.26
N ALA A 11 -32.04 33.89 46.73
CA ALA A 11 -32.44 33.89 45.32
C ALA A 11 -31.26 34.16 44.35
N HIS A 12 -30.30 34.99 44.75
CA HIS A 12 -29.09 35.24 43.95
C HIS A 12 -28.11 34.07 43.97
N ALA A 13 -28.01 33.34 45.08
CA ALA A 13 -27.19 32.13 45.18
C ALA A 13 -27.77 30.97 44.34
N ALA A 14 -29.10 30.80 44.34
CA ALA A 14 -29.78 29.79 43.53
C ALA A 14 -29.61 30.04 42.02
N LYS A 15 -29.79 31.30 41.56
CA LYS A 15 -29.59 31.67 40.14
C LYS A 15 -28.12 31.54 39.70
N ARG A 16 -27.15 31.83 40.59
CA ARG A 16 -25.71 31.64 40.30
C ARG A 16 -25.33 30.16 40.23
N SER A 17 -25.94 29.30 41.06
CA SER A 17 -25.80 27.84 41.03
C SER A 17 -26.37 27.23 39.74
N GLU A 18 -27.54 27.68 39.28
CA GLU A 18 -28.10 27.21 38.00
C GLU A 18 -27.29 27.68 36.78
N ARG A 19 -26.80 28.93 36.78
CA ARG A 19 -25.98 29.45 35.67
C ARG A 19 -24.61 28.77 35.60
N THR A 20 -24.00 28.41 36.74
CA THR A 20 -22.76 27.62 36.80
C THR A 20 -22.98 26.14 36.48
N LYS A 21 -24.14 25.56 36.83
CA LYS A 21 -24.53 24.20 36.37
C LYS A 21 -24.83 24.16 34.87
N SER A 22 -25.42 25.22 34.30
CA SER A 22 -25.65 25.36 32.85
C SER A 22 -24.35 25.58 32.08
N PHE A 23 -23.45 26.46 32.53
CA PHE A 23 -22.11 26.62 31.95
C PHE A 23 -21.23 25.38 32.16
N GLY A 24 -21.38 24.69 33.29
CA GLY A 24 -20.74 23.40 33.57
C GLY A 24 -21.25 22.27 32.67
N ARG A 25 -22.56 22.25 32.34
CA ARG A 25 -23.13 21.34 31.33
C ARG A 25 -22.68 21.68 29.91
N LEU A 26 -22.56 22.97 29.56
CA LEU A 26 -22.07 23.39 28.25
C LEU A 26 -20.56 23.12 28.07
N LYS A 27 -19.74 23.24 29.13
CA LYS A 27 -18.34 22.80 29.11
C LYS A 27 -18.18 21.29 29.21
N ALA A 28 -19.01 20.58 29.98
CA ALA A 28 -19.00 19.11 30.03
C ALA A 28 -19.51 18.47 28.72
N SER A 29 -20.40 19.15 28.00
CA SER A 29 -20.83 18.76 26.65
C SER A 29 -19.77 19.04 25.58
N ARG A 30 -18.88 20.02 25.78
CA ARG A 30 -17.74 20.29 24.88
C ARG A 30 -16.52 19.41 25.12
N VAL A 31 -16.45 18.69 26.25
CA VAL A 31 -15.33 17.77 26.59
C VAL A 31 -15.79 16.31 26.48
N ALA A 32 -16.71 16.03 25.56
CA ALA A 32 -17.03 14.68 25.12
C ALA A 32 -16.02 14.25 24.05
N ASN A 33 -14.93 13.60 24.47
CA ASN A 33 -14.06 12.72 23.65
C ASN A 33 -14.08 12.98 22.13
N GLU A 34 -13.40 14.02 21.66
CA GLU A 34 -13.28 14.29 20.22
C GLU A 34 -12.23 13.37 19.59
N THR A 35 -12.57 12.09 19.44
CA THR A 35 -11.96 11.30 18.36
C THR A 35 -12.40 11.92 17.05
N LEU A 36 -11.46 12.40 16.23
CA LEU A 36 -11.75 12.96 14.92
C LEU A 36 -12.68 12.01 14.14
N PRO A 37 -13.75 12.52 13.52
CA PRO A 37 -14.66 11.67 12.76
C PRO A 37 -13.89 11.01 11.61
N ASP A 38 -14.20 9.74 11.33
CA ASP A 38 -13.51 8.95 10.30
C ASP A 38 -13.46 9.65 8.93
N GLY A 39 -14.50 10.44 8.59
CA GLY A 39 -14.53 11.24 7.36
C GLY A 39 -13.53 12.41 7.34
N ALA A 40 -13.28 13.06 8.49
CA ALA A 40 -12.27 14.12 8.59
C ALA A 40 -10.84 13.55 8.48
N ILE A 41 -10.61 12.34 9.01
CA ILE A 41 -9.33 11.65 8.85
C ILE A 41 -9.06 11.37 7.36
N LEU A 42 -10.04 10.82 6.64
CA LEU A 42 -9.90 10.57 5.20
C LEU A 42 -9.67 11.86 4.41
N ALA A 43 -10.45 12.92 4.68
CA ALA A 43 -10.28 14.22 4.01
C ALA A 43 -8.88 14.82 4.27
N GLY A 44 -8.39 14.76 5.51
CA GLY A 44 -7.05 15.21 5.87
C GLY A 44 -5.95 14.41 5.16
N LEU A 45 -6.11 13.07 5.07
CA LEU A 45 -5.17 12.21 4.36
C LEU A 45 -5.15 12.47 2.84
N LEU A 46 -6.32 12.71 2.24
CA LEU A 46 -6.42 13.07 0.82
C LEU A 46 -5.66 14.36 0.52
N VAL A 47 -5.90 15.42 1.30
CA VAL A 47 -5.17 16.69 1.15
C VAL A 47 -3.67 16.47 1.37
N PHE A 48 -3.30 15.78 2.45
CA PHE A 48 -1.90 15.51 2.77
C PHE A 48 -1.17 14.76 1.65
N ARG A 49 -1.74 13.67 1.13
CA ARG A 49 -1.07 12.85 0.11
C ARG A 49 -1.06 13.51 -1.26
N VAL A 50 -2.11 14.23 -1.65
CA VAL A 50 -2.12 15.00 -2.90
C VAL A 50 -1.06 16.10 -2.83
N VAL A 51 -0.97 16.85 -1.73
CA VAL A 51 0.11 17.84 -1.54
C VAL A 51 1.48 17.15 -1.59
N ASN A 52 1.66 16.04 -0.87
CA ASN A 52 2.90 15.26 -0.90
C ASN A 52 3.30 14.90 -2.34
N GLY A 53 2.47 14.18 -3.10
CA GLY A 53 2.81 13.73 -4.45
C GLY A 53 3.06 14.88 -5.45
N LEU A 54 2.45 16.05 -5.23
CA LEU A 54 2.70 17.25 -6.05
C LEU A 54 4.03 17.94 -5.73
N VAL A 55 4.51 17.86 -4.48
CA VAL A 55 5.78 18.48 -4.08
C VAL A 55 6.99 17.56 -4.25
N LEU A 56 6.79 16.26 -4.46
CA LEU A 56 7.89 15.31 -4.74
C LEU A 56 8.66 15.72 -6.00
N LYS A 57 9.97 15.93 -5.84
CA LYS A 57 10.87 16.36 -6.93
C LYS A 57 11.79 15.25 -7.43
N SER A 58 12.03 14.23 -6.62
CA SER A 58 12.96 13.14 -6.95
C SER A 58 12.35 12.06 -7.83
N SER A 59 13.19 11.40 -8.63
CA SER A 59 12.97 10.09 -9.21
C SER A 59 13.45 9.00 -8.24
N PHE A 60 13.03 7.75 -8.42
CA PHE A 60 13.52 6.64 -7.59
C PHE A 60 13.91 5.41 -8.40
N ASN A 61 12.99 4.90 -9.23
CA ASN A 61 13.21 3.70 -10.03
C ASN A 61 12.55 3.85 -11.40
N PRO A 62 13.20 3.40 -12.48
CA PRO A 62 12.64 3.44 -13.84
C PRO A 62 11.21 2.88 -13.96
N ASP A 63 10.87 1.85 -13.19
CA ASP A 63 9.53 1.26 -13.23
C ASP A 63 8.41 2.25 -12.88
N GLU A 64 8.72 3.37 -12.23
CA GLU A 64 7.77 4.45 -11.97
C GLU A 64 7.16 4.97 -13.26
N HIS A 65 7.94 5.07 -14.34
CA HIS A 65 7.51 5.67 -15.60
C HIS A 65 7.38 4.61 -16.69
N TRP A 66 8.38 3.76 -16.84
CA TRP A 66 8.53 2.82 -17.96
C TRP A 66 7.64 1.58 -17.86
N GLN A 67 7.05 1.32 -16.69
CA GLN A 67 6.05 0.26 -16.47
C GLN A 67 4.66 0.82 -16.13
N SER A 68 4.45 2.13 -16.29
CA SER A 68 3.17 2.77 -15.96
C SER A 68 2.81 3.92 -16.91
N SER A 69 3.30 5.14 -16.67
CA SER A 69 2.87 6.36 -17.37
C SER A 69 3.34 6.43 -18.82
N GLU A 70 4.53 5.94 -19.16
CA GLU A 70 5.02 5.88 -20.55
C GLU A 70 4.17 4.93 -21.41
N VAL A 71 3.85 3.76 -20.85
CA VAL A 71 2.99 2.78 -21.51
C VAL A 71 1.57 3.33 -21.68
N ALA A 72 1.03 3.96 -20.63
CA ALA A 72 -0.26 4.62 -20.67
C ALA A 72 -0.32 5.78 -21.67
N HIS A 73 0.76 6.56 -21.78
CA HIS A 73 0.87 7.65 -22.74
C HIS A 73 0.86 7.10 -24.17
N HIS A 74 1.67 6.08 -24.45
CA HIS A 74 1.69 5.42 -25.76
C HIS A 74 0.31 4.86 -26.14
N LEU A 75 -0.38 4.22 -25.19
CA LEU A 75 -1.73 3.68 -25.37
C LEU A 75 -2.76 4.72 -25.84
N VAL A 76 -2.66 5.96 -25.35
CA VAL A 76 -3.68 7.01 -25.61
C VAL A 76 -3.29 7.90 -26.78
N PHE A 77 -2.03 8.35 -26.83
CA PHE A 77 -1.58 9.34 -27.79
C PHE A 77 -0.94 8.73 -29.04
N GLY A 78 -0.67 7.42 -29.04
CA GLY A 78 -0.15 6.68 -30.19
C GLY A 78 1.32 6.93 -30.50
N TYR A 79 2.06 7.59 -29.62
CA TYR A 79 3.52 7.76 -29.71
C TYR A 79 4.16 7.64 -28.33
N GLY A 80 5.44 7.25 -28.31
CA GLY A 80 6.16 6.96 -27.08
C GLY A 80 7.26 5.93 -27.33
N PHE A 81 7.83 5.41 -26.25
CA PHE A 81 8.72 4.25 -26.29
C PHE A 81 8.19 3.17 -25.35
N LEU A 82 8.25 1.93 -25.80
CA LEU A 82 7.94 0.76 -24.99
C LEU A 82 9.20 -0.07 -24.79
N THR A 83 9.48 -0.42 -23.54
CA THR A 83 10.66 -1.20 -23.18
C THR A 83 10.56 -2.65 -23.71
N TRP A 84 11.68 -3.36 -23.71
CA TRP A 84 11.77 -4.73 -24.22
C TRP A 84 10.77 -5.70 -23.58
N GLU A 85 10.37 -5.47 -22.32
CA GLU A 85 9.38 -6.31 -21.64
C GLU A 85 7.99 -6.29 -22.30
N TRP A 86 7.71 -5.23 -23.05
CA TRP A 86 6.46 -5.04 -23.78
C TRP A 86 6.54 -5.54 -25.22
N GLU A 87 7.68 -6.09 -25.67
CA GLU A 87 7.76 -6.62 -27.04
C GLU A 87 6.83 -7.82 -27.25
N PRO A 88 6.16 -7.91 -28.42
CA PRO A 88 5.24 -9.01 -28.72
C PRO A 88 5.83 -10.41 -28.54
N CYS A 89 7.12 -10.61 -28.83
CA CYS A 89 7.76 -11.92 -28.69
C CYS A 89 8.00 -12.37 -27.23
N ILE A 90 8.03 -11.43 -26.28
CA ILE A 90 8.26 -11.71 -24.85
C ILE A 90 6.96 -11.56 -24.06
N ALA A 91 6.25 -10.44 -24.27
CA ALA A 91 5.00 -10.09 -23.62
C ALA A 91 5.01 -10.38 -22.11
N LEU A 92 5.93 -9.73 -21.39
CA LEU A 92 6.25 -10.03 -19.98
C LEU A 92 5.32 -9.31 -18.99
N ARG A 93 4.67 -8.23 -19.41
CA ARG A 93 3.94 -7.31 -18.53
C ARG A 93 2.45 -7.29 -18.88
N SER A 94 1.61 -7.10 -17.86
CA SER A 94 0.17 -6.94 -18.06
C SER A 94 -0.18 -5.47 -18.23
N VAL A 95 -1.09 -5.18 -19.17
CA VAL A 95 -1.58 -3.82 -19.45
C VAL A 95 -2.50 -3.29 -18.35
N VAL A 96 -2.99 -4.15 -17.45
CA VAL A 96 -4.01 -3.81 -16.43
C VAL A 96 -3.57 -2.64 -15.53
N HIS A 97 -2.31 -2.56 -15.15
CA HIS A 97 -1.81 -1.45 -14.33
C HIS A 97 -1.67 -0.13 -15.12
N PRO A 98 -0.97 -0.08 -16.28
CA PRO A 98 -0.96 1.12 -17.12
C PRO A 98 -2.34 1.61 -17.58
N ALA A 99 -3.30 0.70 -17.80
CA ALA A 99 -4.65 1.05 -18.25
C ALA A 99 -5.37 2.01 -17.29
N LEU A 100 -5.05 1.96 -16.00
CA LEU A 100 -5.55 2.90 -14.99
C LEU A 100 -5.14 4.35 -15.31
N PHE A 101 -3.88 4.56 -15.69
CA PHE A 101 -3.36 5.89 -16.05
C PHE A 101 -3.79 6.27 -17.47
N ALA A 102 -3.93 5.30 -18.37
CA ALA A 102 -4.45 5.54 -19.72
C ALA A 102 -5.87 6.10 -19.68
N ALA A 103 -6.72 5.64 -18.74
CA ALA A 103 -8.05 6.21 -18.55
C ALA A 103 -8.01 7.70 -18.18
N VAL A 104 -7.03 8.12 -17.37
CA VAL A 104 -6.83 9.55 -17.00
C VAL A 104 -6.39 10.35 -18.21
N TYR A 105 -5.40 9.86 -18.96
CA TYR A 105 -4.92 10.53 -20.17
C TYR A 105 -6.00 10.63 -21.24
N TRP A 106 -6.79 9.58 -21.44
CA TRP A 106 -7.91 9.59 -22.36
C TRP A 106 -8.92 10.68 -22.00
N LEU A 107 -9.23 10.84 -20.71
CA LEU A 107 -10.13 11.89 -20.24
C LEU A 107 -9.55 13.30 -20.50
N LEU A 108 -8.26 13.52 -20.19
CA LEU A 108 -7.59 14.80 -20.44
C LEU A 108 -7.59 15.15 -21.92
N ALA A 109 -7.23 14.20 -22.79
CA ALA A 109 -7.25 14.38 -24.24
C ALA A 109 -8.66 14.68 -24.75
N ARG A 110 -9.70 14.01 -24.21
CA ARG A 110 -11.08 14.20 -24.66
C ARG A 110 -11.65 15.57 -24.30
N VAL A 111 -11.20 16.15 -23.19
CA VAL A 111 -11.60 17.49 -22.72
C VAL A 111 -10.69 18.59 -23.31
N GLY A 112 -9.58 18.24 -23.95
CA GLY A 112 -8.59 19.21 -24.48
C GLY A 112 -7.73 19.85 -23.40
N LEU A 113 -7.48 19.12 -22.30
CA LEU A 113 -6.62 19.52 -21.18
C LEU A 113 -5.34 18.66 -21.12
N ASP A 114 -4.74 18.37 -22.26
CA ASP A 114 -3.52 17.58 -22.42
C ASP A 114 -2.25 18.46 -22.48
N SER A 115 -2.17 19.50 -21.64
CA SER A 115 -0.93 20.27 -21.54
C SER A 115 0.21 19.42 -20.96
N PRO A 116 1.48 19.65 -21.35
CA PRO A 116 2.62 18.85 -20.87
C PRO A 116 2.71 18.72 -19.36
N SER A 117 2.47 19.83 -18.64
CA SER A 117 2.48 19.83 -17.18
C SER A 117 1.34 18.99 -16.59
N LEU A 118 0.13 19.03 -17.17
CA LEU A 118 -0.99 18.28 -16.63
C LEU A 118 -0.87 16.78 -16.92
N VAL A 119 -0.37 16.40 -18.11
CA VAL A 119 -0.06 15.01 -18.47
C VAL A 119 1.04 14.43 -17.56
N ALA A 120 2.06 15.21 -17.20
CA ALA A 120 3.08 14.79 -16.26
C ALA A 120 2.55 14.62 -14.81
N LEU A 121 1.66 15.52 -14.35
CA LEU A 121 1.18 15.53 -12.97
C LEU A 121 -0.01 14.60 -12.71
N ALA A 122 -0.88 14.37 -13.69
CA ALA A 122 -2.15 13.68 -13.47
C ALA A 122 -2.02 12.24 -12.91
N PRO A 123 -1.07 11.39 -13.38
CA PRO A 123 -0.83 10.08 -12.78
C PRO A 123 -0.44 10.16 -11.30
N ARG A 124 0.39 11.15 -10.93
CA ARG A 124 0.81 11.38 -9.55
C ARG A 124 -0.35 11.78 -8.65
N VAL A 125 -1.30 12.58 -9.16
CA VAL A 125 -2.51 12.94 -8.40
C VAL A 125 -3.38 11.71 -8.15
N LEU A 126 -3.64 10.90 -9.18
CA LEU A 126 -4.41 9.66 -9.02
C LEU A 126 -3.74 8.72 -8.00
N GLN A 127 -2.43 8.55 -8.12
CA GLN A 127 -1.67 7.70 -7.23
C GLN A 127 -1.63 8.25 -5.79
N SER A 128 -1.60 9.56 -5.61
CA SER A 128 -1.69 10.22 -4.31
C SER A 128 -3.06 10.01 -3.64
N ILE A 129 -4.13 9.94 -4.43
CA ILE A 129 -5.45 9.56 -3.92
C ILE A 129 -5.40 8.10 -3.44
N ILE A 130 -4.86 7.18 -4.24
CA ILE A 130 -4.69 5.76 -3.86
C ILE A 130 -3.86 5.64 -2.57
N ALA A 131 -2.78 6.40 -2.44
CA ALA A 131 -1.96 6.48 -1.24
C ALA A 131 -2.75 6.88 0.01
N ALA A 132 -3.62 7.90 -0.09
CA ALA A 132 -4.48 8.30 1.02
C ALA A 132 -5.45 7.18 1.42
N PHE A 133 -5.99 6.46 0.43
CA PHE A 133 -6.81 5.27 0.66
C PHE A 133 -6.03 4.14 1.33
N THR A 134 -4.74 3.98 1.05
CA THR A 134 -3.89 3.00 1.73
C THR A 134 -3.66 3.36 3.19
N ASP A 135 -3.33 4.61 3.51
CA ASP A 135 -3.19 5.07 4.91
C ASP A 135 -4.50 4.91 5.68
N TYR A 136 -5.60 5.36 5.08
CA TYR A 136 -6.93 5.28 5.70
C TYR A 136 -7.38 3.83 5.88
N GLY A 137 -7.11 2.98 4.89
CA GLY A 137 -7.33 1.54 4.98
C GLY A 137 -6.49 0.90 6.09
N THR A 138 -5.22 1.31 6.26
CA THR A 138 -4.34 0.85 7.34
C THR A 138 -4.90 1.21 8.72
N TYR A 139 -5.34 2.47 8.88
CA TYR A 139 -6.04 2.94 10.08
C TYR A 139 -7.31 2.12 10.38
N ARG A 140 -8.14 1.90 9.36
CA ARG A 140 -9.38 1.14 9.51
C ARG A 140 -9.15 -0.34 9.78
N LEU A 141 -8.13 -0.93 9.18
CA LEU A 141 -7.74 -2.32 9.41
C LEU A 141 -7.30 -2.51 10.86
N ALA A 142 -6.46 -1.61 11.39
CA ALA A 142 -6.09 -1.61 12.80
C ALA A 142 -7.31 -1.46 13.72
N LYS A 143 -8.26 -0.59 13.37
CA LYS A 143 -9.53 -0.40 14.10
C LYS A 143 -10.43 -1.64 14.06
N ALA A 144 -10.42 -2.38 12.95
CA ALA A 144 -11.19 -3.61 12.78
C ALA A 144 -10.57 -4.81 13.53
N TRP A 145 -9.24 -4.93 13.53
CA TRP A 145 -8.53 -5.97 14.28
C TRP A 145 -8.58 -5.74 15.79
N TYR A 146 -8.52 -4.48 16.23
CA TYR A 146 -8.38 -4.11 17.64
C TYR A 146 -9.42 -3.05 18.04
N PRO A 147 -10.73 -3.40 18.05
CA PRO A 147 -11.78 -2.47 18.40
C PRO A 147 -11.66 -2.05 19.87
N LEU A 148 -11.90 -0.76 20.15
CA LEU A 148 -12.02 -0.29 21.53
C LEU A 148 -13.25 -0.94 22.17
N SER A 149 -13.05 -1.78 23.18
CA SER A 149 -14.14 -2.34 23.97
C SER A 149 -14.86 -1.21 24.72
N ARG A 150 -16.04 -0.80 24.22
CA ARG A 150 -17.02 -0.12 25.07
C ARG A 150 -17.64 -1.20 25.95
N GLY A 151 -17.48 -1.07 27.27
CA GLY A 151 -18.13 -1.99 28.20
C GLY A 151 -19.66 -2.03 27.99
N PRO A 152 -20.36 -3.10 28.40
CA PRO A 152 -21.80 -3.26 28.17
C PRO A 152 -22.71 -2.26 28.89
N GLU A 153 -22.19 -1.26 29.60
CA GLU A 153 -23.01 -0.32 30.35
C GLU A 153 -22.67 1.12 29.98
N GLY A 154 -23.58 1.76 29.26
CA GLY A 154 -23.78 3.21 29.32
C GLY A 154 -24.31 3.66 30.69
N ARG A 155 -23.88 3.04 31.80
CA ARG A 155 -24.02 3.64 33.12
C ARG A 155 -22.95 4.71 33.20
N ARG A 156 -23.41 5.96 33.16
CA ARG A 156 -22.69 7.09 33.74
C ARG A 156 -22.13 6.64 35.10
N CYS A 157 -20.81 6.47 35.18
CA CYS A 157 -20.11 6.48 36.45
C CYS A 157 -20.16 7.92 36.96
N ASP A 158 -21.32 8.36 37.46
CA ASP A 158 -21.47 9.71 38.00
C ASP A 158 -20.76 9.88 39.35
N ASN A 159 -20.20 8.81 39.95
CA ASN A 159 -19.50 8.86 41.23
C ASN A 159 -18.14 8.12 41.21
N ALA A 160 -17.29 8.38 40.23
CA ALA A 160 -15.87 8.06 40.33
C ALA A 160 -15.08 9.37 40.46
N ASP A 161 -14.30 9.46 41.53
CA ASP A 161 -13.43 10.59 41.86
C ASP A 161 -12.72 11.21 40.64
N THR A 162 -12.73 12.53 40.62
CA THR A 162 -12.36 13.44 39.53
C THR A 162 -10.88 13.42 39.12
N SER A 163 -10.14 12.33 39.31
CA SER A 163 -8.66 12.29 39.13
C SER A 163 -8.13 11.33 38.07
N SER A 164 -8.95 10.49 37.42
CA SER A 164 -8.46 9.60 36.34
C SER A 164 -9.30 9.64 35.06
N ARG A 165 -9.28 10.80 34.39
CA ARG A 165 -9.69 10.94 32.98
C ARG A 165 -8.67 10.23 32.07
N ALA A 166 -8.69 8.91 32.02
CA ALA A 166 -7.94 8.16 31.02
C ALA A 166 -8.72 8.19 29.69
N THR A 167 -8.32 9.06 28.76
CA THR A 167 -8.74 8.98 27.36
C THR A 167 -8.36 7.59 26.81
N PRO A 168 -9.29 6.79 26.25
CA PRO A 168 -8.93 5.51 25.68
C PRO A 168 -8.14 5.73 24.38
N TYR A 169 -6.81 5.60 24.44
CA TYR A 169 -5.96 5.61 23.26
C TYR A 169 -6.33 4.44 22.35
N SER A 170 -6.75 4.71 21.11
CA SER A 170 -6.99 3.65 20.13
C SER A 170 -5.69 3.27 19.44
N LEU A 171 -5.41 1.97 19.37
CA LEU A 171 -4.29 1.42 18.61
C LEU A 171 -4.27 1.86 17.14
N ALA A 172 -5.45 2.10 16.56
CA ALA A 172 -5.60 2.59 15.20
C ALA A 172 -4.90 3.95 14.98
N TYR A 173 -4.90 4.85 15.97
CA TYR A 173 -4.20 6.13 15.86
C TYR A 173 -2.67 5.96 15.85
N PHE A 174 -2.12 5.02 16.61
CA PHE A 174 -0.69 4.73 16.56
C PHE A 174 -0.29 4.15 15.19
N ALA A 175 -1.09 3.24 14.63
CA ALA A 175 -0.88 2.72 13.28
C ALA A 175 -0.94 3.84 12.22
N LEU A 176 -1.90 4.76 12.33
CA LEU A 176 -2.02 5.91 11.43
C LEU A 176 -0.80 6.84 11.53
N ILE A 177 -0.35 7.16 12.74
CA ILE A 177 0.86 7.97 12.96
C ILE A 177 2.07 7.28 12.31
N CYS A 178 2.27 5.98 12.54
CA CYS A 178 3.35 5.24 11.88
C CYS A 178 3.23 5.24 10.36
N SER A 179 2.02 5.18 9.80
CA SER A 179 1.80 5.20 8.34
C SER A 179 2.12 6.56 7.70
N VAL A 180 1.68 7.65 8.33
CA VAL A 180 1.86 9.02 7.83
C VAL A 180 3.31 9.47 7.97
N PHE A 181 3.97 9.14 9.09
CA PHE A 181 5.34 9.54 9.38
C PHE A 181 6.41 8.52 8.99
N SER A 182 6.05 7.42 8.32
CA SER A 182 7.04 6.53 7.72
C SER A 182 7.72 7.25 6.56
N TRP A 183 9.05 7.37 6.59
CA TRP A 183 9.82 8.05 5.56
C TRP A 183 9.60 7.41 4.19
N PHE A 184 9.57 6.08 4.13
CA PHE A 184 9.42 5.34 2.90
C PHE A 184 7.99 5.41 2.36
N ASN A 185 6.95 5.42 3.22
CA ASN A 185 5.61 5.74 2.74
C ASN A 185 5.56 7.18 2.22
N PHE A 186 6.13 8.16 2.92
CA PHE A 186 6.17 9.55 2.45
C PHE A 186 6.81 9.65 1.05
N PHE A 187 7.93 8.96 0.84
CA PHE A 187 8.72 8.98 -0.38
C PHE A 187 8.16 8.13 -1.53
N CYS A 188 7.60 6.95 -1.24
CA CYS A 188 7.34 5.91 -2.23
C CYS A 188 5.84 5.74 -2.58
N ILE A 189 4.92 5.80 -1.61
CA ILE A 189 3.51 5.47 -1.87
C ILE A 189 2.79 6.37 -2.90
N PRO A 190 3.12 7.67 -3.03
CA PRO A 190 2.50 8.54 -4.03
C PRO A 190 3.02 8.33 -5.46
N ARG A 191 4.05 7.48 -5.64
CA ARG A 191 4.68 7.17 -6.94
C ARG A 191 3.92 6.06 -7.66
N THR A 192 3.91 6.11 -8.98
CA THR A 192 3.10 5.28 -9.90
C THR A 192 3.59 3.84 -10.03
N TYR A 193 3.97 3.21 -8.91
CA TYR A 193 4.35 1.81 -8.86
C TYR A 193 3.13 0.89 -8.71
N SER A 194 3.18 -0.23 -9.42
CA SER A 194 2.24 -1.34 -9.22
C SER A 194 2.27 -1.88 -7.78
N ASN A 195 3.42 -1.81 -7.10
CA ASN A 195 3.55 -2.15 -5.67
C ASN A 195 2.68 -1.29 -4.75
N CYS A 196 2.51 0.00 -5.07
CA CYS A 196 1.72 0.92 -4.28
C CYS A 196 0.22 0.66 -4.47
N LEU A 197 -0.20 0.33 -5.71
CA LEU A 197 -1.56 -0.15 -5.98
C LEU A 197 -1.82 -1.50 -5.30
N GLU A 198 -0.87 -2.44 -5.36
CA GLU A 198 -0.93 -3.72 -4.65
C GLU A 198 -1.13 -3.52 -3.14
N ALA A 199 -0.38 -2.61 -2.52
CA ALA A 199 -0.53 -2.27 -1.10
C ALA A 199 -1.93 -1.76 -0.76
N ALA A 200 -2.50 -0.89 -1.60
CA ALA A 200 -3.85 -0.37 -1.43
C ALA A 200 -4.88 -1.52 -1.51
N LEU A 201 -4.83 -2.33 -2.57
CA LEU A 201 -5.72 -3.47 -2.78
C LEU A 201 -5.60 -4.47 -1.62
N ASN A 202 -4.37 -4.74 -1.17
CA ASN A 202 -4.11 -5.66 -0.07
C ASN A 202 -4.77 -5.23 1.23
N VAL A 203 -4.57 -3.97 1.62
CA VAL A 203 -5.17 -3.39 2.83
C VAL A 203 -6.69 -3.44 2.79
N TRP A 204 -7.31 -3.06 1.68
CA TRP A 204 -8.76 -3.00 1.57
C TRP A 204 -9.39 -4.39 1.55
N SER A 205 -8.73 -5.35 0.91
CA SER A 205 -9.15 -6.75 0.97
C SER A 205 -9.06 -7.31 2.39
N LEU A 206 -7.93 -7.12 3.08
CA LEU A 206 -7.77 -7.53 4.48
C LEU A 206 -8.81 -6.87 5.40
N LEU A 207 -9.13 -5.60 5.17
CA LEU A 207 -10.17 -4.88 5.91
C LEU A 207 -11.54 -5.52 5.74
N PHE A 208 -11.93 -5.90 4.51
CA PHE A 208 -13.20 -6.57 4.29
C PHE A 208 -13.29 -7.94 4.95
N PHE A 209 -12.19 -8.71 4.97
CA PHE A 209 -12.12 -9.93 5.78
C PHE A 209 -12.26 -9.64 7.28
N ALA A 210 -11.50 -8.67 7.80
CA ALA A 210 -11.48 -8.30 9.21
C ALA A 210 -12.86 -7.81 9.69
N GLU A 211 -13.58 -7.02 8.90
CA GLU A 211 -14.91 -6.53 9.26
C GLU A 211 -15.95 -7.63 9.35
N VAL A 212 -15.84 -8.67 8.52
CA VAL A 212 -16.75 -9.82 8.59
C VAL A 212 -16.46 -10.65 9.84
N SER A 213 -15.18 -10.88 10.15
CA SER A 213 -14.77 -11.56 11.39
C SER A 213 -15.19 -10.78 12.64
N ALA A 214 -15.00 -9.46 12.65
CA ALA A 214 -15.38 -8.59 13.77
C ALA A 214 -16.90 -8.52 14.01
N ALA A 215 -17.69 -8.51 12.94
CA ALA A 215 -19.14 -8.59 13.05
C ALA A 215 -19.61 -9.93 13.61
N ALA A 216 -19.05 -11.05 13.12
CA ALA A 216 -19.37 -12.39 13.62
C ALA A 216 -19.14 -12.52 15.13
N TYR A 217 -18.04 -11.92 15.62
CA TYR A 217 -17.74 -11.86 17.05
C TYR A 217 -18.75 -11.08 17.87
N THR A 218 -19.09 -9.87 17.41
CA THR A 218 -20.00 -8.97 18.12
C THR A 218 -21.35 -9.65 18.32
N HIS A 219 -21.81 -10.39 17.31
CA HIS A 219 -23.02 -11.21 17.41
C HIS A 219 -22.89 -12.38 18.40
N ALA A 220 -21.74 -13.05 18.45
CA ALA A 220 -21.47 -14.11 19.41
C ALA A 220 -21.50 -13.60 20.87
N LEU A 221 -20.88 -12.45 21.14
CA LEU A 221 -20.88 -11.81 22.46
C LEU A 221 -22.28 -11.38 22.91
N ILE A 222 -23.07 -10.79 22.01
CA ILE A 222 -24.45 -10.37 22.33
C ILE A 222 -25.30 -11.60 22.66
N ALA A 223 -25.15 -12.68 21.90
CA ALA A 223 -25.87 -13.93 22.14
C ALA A 223 -25.54 -14.53 23.52
N SER A 224 -24.26 -14.64 23.87
CA SER A 224 -23.85 -15.20 25.16
C SER A 224 -24.29 -14.34 26.36
N SER A 225 -24.36 -13.02 26.18
CA SER A 225 -24.89 -12.11 27.22
C SER A 225 -26.40 -12.23 27.46
N ALA A 226 -27.16 -12.70 26.46
CA ALA A 226 -28.61 -12.86 26.54
C ALA A 226 -29.02 -14.17 27.25
N GLU A 227 -28.13 -15.15 27.31
CA GLU A 227 -28.34 -16.47 27.94
C GLU A 227 -27.89 -16.54 29.40
N ALA A 228 -27.33 -15.47 29.97
CA ALA A 228 -27.01 -15.43 31.39
C ALA A 228 -28.31 -15.58 32.22
N PRO A 229 -28.43 -16.60 33.09
CA PRO A 229 -29.66 -16.84 33.85
C PRO A 229 -29.93 -15.63 34.76
N ARG A 230 -31.13 -15.06 34.62
CA ARG A 230 -31.66 -14.12 35.62
C ARG A 230 -31.66 -14.87 36.95
N SER A 231 -30.83 -14.46 37.89
CA SER A 231 -30.90 -14.97 39.25
C SER A 231 -32.33 -14.72 39.77
N PRO A 232 -33.00 -15.73 40.35
CA PRO A 232 -34.26 -15.47 41.03
C PRO A 232 -33.96 -14.49 42.17
N SER A 233 -34.68 -13.38 42.19
CA SER A 233 -34.65 -12.45 43.31
C SER A 233 -34.96 -13.22 44.58
N VAL A 234 -33.96 -13.43 45.42
CA VAL A 234 -34.13 -13.94 46.78
C VAL A 234 -34.85 -12.83 47.55
N THR A 235 -36.17 -12.92 47.63
CA THR A 235 -36.95 -12.18 48.62
C THR A 235 -36.55 -12.69 50.00
N PRO A 236 -36.10 -11.84 50.94
CA PRO A 236 -35.89 -12.27 52.31
C PRO A 236 -37.25 -12.61 52.91
N ARG A 237 -37.42 -13.86 53.34
CA ARG A 237 -38.51 -14.28 54.23
C ARG A 237 -38.34 -13.52 55.55
N GLN A 238 -39.23 -12.58 55.86
CA GLN A 238 -39.44 -12.13 57.24
C GLN A 238 -40.53 -13.00 57.88
N PRO A 239 -40.37 -13.41 59.15
CA PRO A 239 -41.40 -14.12 59.88
C PRO A 239 -42.47 -13.14 60.41
N ASN A 240 -43.68 -13.67 60.53
CA ASN A 240 -44.94 -13.02 60.88
C ASN A 240 -44.88 -12.09 62.12
N GLY A 241 -45.63 -10.99 62.02
CA GLY A 241 -46.13 -10.19 63.15
C GLY A 241 -47.30 -9.33 62.67
N ALA A 242 -48.47 -9.54 63.24
CA ALA A 242 -49.72 -8.86 62.90
C ALA A 242 -49.67 -7.37 63.23
N ASP A 243 -50.22 -6.51 62.36
CA ASP A 243 -51.35 -5.66 62.73
C ASP A 243 -51.98 -4.89 61.55
N LYS A 244 -53.27 -4.61 61.73
CA LYS A 244 -54.21 -3.95 60.81
C LYS A 244 -53.86 -2.46 60.60
N PHE A 245 -54.09 -1.91 59.40
CA PHE A 245 -55.18 -0.95 59.09
C PHE A 245 -54.94 -0.11 57.80
N SER A 246 -56.06 0.14 57.11
CA SER A 246 -56.37 1.16 56.08
C SER A 246 -55.76 1.14 54.67
N ARG A 247 -56.70 0.98 53.74
CA ARG A 247 -56.69 1.31 52.31
C ARG A 247 -56.35 2.79 52.05
N SER A 248 -55.61 3.06 50.99
CA SER A 248 -56.07 4.03 49.98
C SER A 248 -55.57 3.60 48.60
N ALA A 249 -56.50 3.57 47.65
CA ALA A 249 -56.31 3.17 46.28
C ALA A 249 -55.66 4.31 45.49
N VAL A 250 -54.62 4.00 44.72
CA VAL A 250 -54.17 4.85 43.60
C VAL A 250 -53.91 3.95 42.41
N SER A 251 -54.40 4.42 41.27
CA SER A 251 -54.67 3.73 40.02
C SER A 251 -53.50 2.93 39.43
N THR A 252 -53.84 1.74 38.96
CA THR A 252 -53.10 0.94 37.98
C THR A 252 -52.86 1.74 36.70
N GLY A 253 -51.66 2.28 36.53
CA GLY A 253 -51.08 2.54 35.22
C GLY A 253 -50.24 1.33 34.82
N GLU A 254 -50.64 0.63 33.77
CA GLU A 254 -49.85 -0.43 33.15
C GLU A 254 -48.48 0.11 32.73
N VAL A 255 -47.45 -0.19 33.52
CA VAL A 255 -46.06 -0.01 33.08
C VAL A 255 -45.74 -1.20 32.18
N GLN A 256 -45.92 -0.98 30.87
CA GLN A 256 -45.43 -1.85 29.82
C GLN A 256 -43.92 -2.03 30.00
N GLN A 257 -43.51 -3.17 30.58
CA GLN A 257 -42.11 -3.54 30.74
C GLN A 257 -41.47 -3.65 29.37
N SER A 258 -40.68 -2.63 29.00
CA SER A 258 -39.89 -2.60 27.78
C SER A 258 -38.90 -3.75 27.76
N ALA A 259 -39.07 -4.66 26.81
CA ALA A 259 -38.15 -5.75 26.51
C ALA A 259 -36.70 -5.24 26.31
N PRO A 260 -35.67 -6.03 26.65
CA PRO A 260 -34.28 -5.61 26.51
C PRO A 260 -33.97 -5.26 25.04
N HIS A 261 -33.40 -4.07 24.83
CA HIS A 261 -33.00 -3.54 23.53
C HIS A 261 -32.07 -4.53 22.80
N ARG A 262 -32.60 -5.21 21.78
CA ARG A 262 -31.83 -6.06 20.86
C ARG A 262 -30.96 -5.19 19.96
N VAL A 263 -29.64 -5.25 20.12
CA VAL A 263 -28.68 -4.58 19.23
C VAL A 263 -28.48 -5.43 17.98
N TYR A 264 -29.21 -5.11 16.93
CA TYR A 264 -28.96 -5.61 15.57
C TYR A 264 -28.13 -4.56 14.80
N ALA A 265 -27.47 -4.95 13.71
CA ALA A 265 -26.94 -3.96 12.77
C ALA A 265 -28.11 -3.06 12.31
N HIS A 266 -28.04 -1.76 12.60
CA HIS A 266 -29.14 -0.83 12.33
C HIS A 266 -29.03 -0.24 10.92
N ASP A 267 -30.16 -0.11 10.22
CA ASP A 267 -30.28 0.73 9.01
C ASP A 267 -30.06 2.22 9.36
N LEU A 268 -29.89 3.12 8.39
CA LEU A 268 -29.71 4.57 8.55
C LEU A 268 -30.81 5.23 9.42
N ARG A 269 -31.92 4.52 9.68
CA ARG A 269 -33.05 4.92 10.53
C ARG A 269 -33.13 4.16 11.87
N GLY A 270 -32.06 3.49 12.30
CA GLY A 270 -32.03 2.83 13.61
C GLY A 270 -32.83 1.51 13.71
N ARG A 271 -33.20 0.86 12.59
CA ARG A 271 -33.95 -0.43 12.62
C ARG A 271 -33.04 -1.63 12.42
N ALA A 272 -33.28 -2.69 13.18
CA ALA A 272 -32.62 -3.98 13.05
C ALA A 272 -32.66 -4.53 11.60
N LEU A 273 -31.50 -4.81 11.01
CA LEU A 273 -31.40 -5.46 9.70
C LEU A 273 -31.87 -6.92 9.81
N PRO A 274 -32.78 -7.37 8.93
CA PRO A 274 -33.16 -8.78 8.79
C PRO A 274 -31.92 -9.68 8.59
N GLU A 275 -31.94 -10.89 9.14
CA GLU A 275 -30.83 -11.86 9.01
C GLU A 275 -30.43 -12.11 7.55
N SER A 276 -31.40 -12.11 6.63
CA SER A 276 -31.16 -12.23 5.19
C SER A 276 -30.31 -11.09 4.63
N LYS A 277 -30.60 -9.84 5.01
CA LYS A 277 -29.82 -8.66 4.59
C LYS A 277 -28.42 -8.66 5.20
N MET A 278 -28.28 -9.12 6.44
CA MET A 278 -26.98 -9.24 7.11
C MET A 278 -26.10 -10.29 6.41
N ARG A 279 -26.64 -11.50 6.15
CA ARG A 279 -25.95 -12.56 5.40
C ARG A 279 -25.54 -12.10 4.01
N PHE A 280 -26.41 -11.41 3.29
CA PHE A 280 -26.11 -10.83 1.98
C PHE A 280 -24.95 -9.84 2.06
N ARG A 281 -24.96 -8.92 3.04
CA ARG A 281 -23.89 -7.93 3.24
C ARG A 281 -22.54 -8.59 3.54
N HIS A 282 -22.49 -9.63 4.38
CA HIS A 282 -21.24 -10.35 4.66
C HIS A 282 -20.70 -11.11 3.44
N ARG A 283 -21.57 -11.81 2.71
CA ARG A 283 -21.19 -12.47 1.44
C ARG A 283 -20.64 -11.48 0.43
N SER A 284 -21.30 -10.33 0.30
CA SER A 284 -20.87 -9.26 -0.61
C SER A 284 -19.50 -8.72 -0.20
N ARG A 285 -19.23 -8.53 1.10
CA ARG A 285 -17.92 -8.08 1.58
C ARG A 285 -16.81 -9.09 1.32
N ILE A 286 -17.06 -10.38 1.54
CA ILE A 286 -16.08 -11.43 1.21
C ILE A 286 -15.84 -11.50 -0.29
N ALA A 287 -16.89 -11.37 -1.11
CA ALA A 287 -16.74 -11.32 -2.56
C ALA A 287 -15.88 -10.12 -2.98
N TRP A 288 -16.14 -8.92 -2.45
CA TRP A 288 -15.31 -7.75 -2.69
C TRP A 288 -13.87 -7.93 -2.22
N ALA A 289 -13.63 -8.57 -1.06
CA ALA A 289 -12.28 -8.89 -0.60
C ALA A 289 -11.54 -9.76 -1.62
N LEU A 290 -12.18 -10.83 -2.08
CA LEU A 290 -11.60 -11.74 -3.08
C LEU A 290 -11.42 -11.06 -4.44
N VAL A 291 -12.31 -10.17 -4.86
CA VAL A 291 -12.13 -9.37 -6.10
C VAL A 291 -10.91 -8.47 -5.99
N LEU A 292 -10.74 -7.73 -4.88
CA LEU A 292 -9.57 -6.88 -4.67
C LEU A 292 -8.27 -7.69 -4.60
N ALA A 293 -8.29 -8.85 -3.93
CA ALA A 293 -7.18 -9.79 -3.93
C ALA A 293 -6.83 -10.28 -5.35
N ALA A 294 -7.85 -10.62 -6.15
CA ALA A 294 -7.65 -11.08 -7.52
C ALA A 294 -7.10 -9.97 -8.43
N ILE A 295 -7.58 -8.73 -8.32
CA ILE A 295 -7.01 -7.58 -9.03
C ILE A 295 -5.56 -7.35 -8.60
N SER A 296 -5.24 -7.52 -7.32
CA SER A 296 -3.87 -7.44 -6.82
C SER A 296 -2.95 -8.46 -7.49
N VAL A 297 -3.44 -9.70 -7.72
CA VAL A 297 -2.70 -10.75 -8.44
C VAL A 297 -2.54 -10.43 -9.92
N LEU A 298 -3.55 -9.81 -10.56
CA LEU A 298 -3.44 -9.38 -11.96
C LEU A 298 -2.42 -8.26 -12.14
N VAL A 299 -2.44 -7.27 -11.24
CA VAL A 299 -1.46 -6.17 -11.23
C VAL A 299 -0.05 -6.70 -10.94
N ARG A 300 0.07 -7.66 -10.00
CA ARG A 300 1.33 -8.30 -9.63
C ARG A 300 1.14 -9.79 -9.32
N PRO A 301 1.59 -10.70 -10.20
CA PRO A 301 1.46 -12.14 -9.99
C PRO A 301 2.08 -12.65 -8.68
N THR A 302 3.12 -11.98 -8.18
CA THR A 302 3.74 -12.30 -6.89
C THR A 302 2.79 -12.20 -5.70
N ALA A 303 1.73 -11.38 -5.79
CA ALA A 303 0.70 -11.25 -4.74
C ALA A 303 -0.07 -12.57 -4.52
N ALA A 304 -0.04 -13.49 -5.49
CA ALA A 304 -0.67 -14.81 -5.37
C ALA A 304 -0.10 -15.62 -4.19
N ILE A 305 1.19 -15.42 -3.87
CA ILE A 305 1.86 -16.08 -2.75
C ILE A 305 1.21 -15.64 -1.42
N PHE A 306 1.05 -14.34 -1.21
CA PHE A 306 0.40 -13.80 -0.03
C PHE A 306 -1.05 -14.28 0.08
N TRP A 307 -1.82 -14.11 -1.00
CA TRP A 307 -3.26 -14.39 -0.99
C TRP A 307 -3.59 -15.88 -0.89
N SER A 308 -2.77 -16.77 -1.46
CA SER A 308 -2.94 -18.21 -1.32
C SER A 308 -2.79 -18.65 0.14
N VAL A 309 -1.72 -18.22 0.83
CA VAL A 309 -1.50 -18.53 2.25
C VAL A 309 -2.62 -17.95 3.12
N PHE A 310 -2.99 -16.69 2.91
CA PHE A 310 -4.07 -16.06 3.67
C PHE A 310 -5.42 -16.77 3.46
N CYS A 311 -5.78 -17.09 2.21
CA CYS A 311 -7.04 -17.77 1.90
C CYS A 311 -7.08 -19.21 2.44
N LEU A 312 -5.94 -19.92 2.45
CA LEU A 312 -5.82 -21.24 3.08
C LEU A 312 -6.03 -21.15 4.59
N CYS A 313 -5.42 -20.15 5.25
CA CYS A 313 -5.67 -19.87 6.67
C CYS A 313 -7.16 -19.57 6.90
N LYS A 314 -7.77 -18.71 6.07
CA LYS A 314 -9.20 -18.39 6.16
C LYS A 314 -10.09 -19.61 5.96
N LEU A 315 -9.75 -20.49 5.03
CA LEU A 315 -10.48 -21.74 4.82
C LEU A 315 -10.37 -22.65 6.05
N ALA A 316 -9.17 -22.75 6.65
CA ALA A 316 -8.94 -23.49 7.90
C ALA A 316 -9.69 -22.88 9.10
N GLN A 317 -9.80 -21.55 9.18
CA GLN A 317 -10.65 -20.87 10.17
C GLN A 317 -12.12 -21.30 9.99
N LEU A 318 -12.62 -21.27 8.75
CA LEU A 318 -14.01 -21.63 8.48
C LEU A 318 -14.29 -23.12 8.71
N SER A 319 -13.31 -24.01 8.49
CA SER A 319 -13.47 -25.45 8.67
C SER A 319 -13.32 -25.90 10.12
N SER A 320 -12.44 -25.27 10.91
CA SER A 320 -12.25 -25.57 12.34
C SER A 320 -13.46 -25.22 13.20
N ILE A 321 -14.27 -24.24 12.78
CA ILE A 321 -15.57 -23.93 13.38
C ILE A 321 -16.59 -25.09 13.18
N GLY A 322 -16.37 -25.98 12.20
CA GLY A 322 -17.31 -27.04 11.82
C GLY A 322 -17.08 -28.43 12.44
N THR A 323 -16.13 -28.62 13.36
CA THR A 323 -15.78 -29.96 13.89
C THR A 323 -16.80 -30.53 14.89
N PRO A 324 -17.05 -31.86 14.92
CA PRO A 324 -18.10 -32.49 15.74
C PRO A 324 -17.98 -32.28 17.27
N GLU A 325 -16.76 -32.17 17.79
CA GLU A 325 -16.51 -31.89 19.22
C GLU A 325 -16.91 -30.48 19.63
N ASN A 326 -16.64 -29.48 18.78
CA ASN A 326 -17.11 -28.10 18.97
C ASN A 326 -18.61 -27.97 18.66
N MET A 327 -19.15 -28.84 17.80
CA MET A 327 -20.57 -28.90 17.41
C MET A 327 -21.53 -29.33 18.53
N ARG A 328 -21.01 -29.90 19.63
CA ARG A 328 -21.80 -30.27 20.83
C ARG A 328 -22.04 -29.09 21.78
N ARG A 329 -21.36 -27.95 21.60
CA ARG A 329 -21.66 -26.67 22.28
C ARG A 329 -22.74 -25.94 21.46
N ASP A 330 -23.94 -25.90 22.04
CA ASP A 330 -25.14 -25.12 21.69
C ASP A 330 -25.62 -25.06 20.20
N PRO A 331 -26.80 -25.63 19.87
CA PRO A 331 -27.41 -25.49 18.55
C PRO A 331 -27.81 -24.05 18.16
N ALA A 332 -27.85 -23.09 19.07
CA ALA A 332 -28.06 -21.66 18.76
C ALA A 332 -26.76 -20.92 18.37
N GLU A 333 -25.59 -21.36 18.85
CA GLU A 333 -24.25 -20.94 18.35
C GLU A 333 -24.07 -21.38 16.88
N ARG A 334 -24.63 -22.54 16.53
CA ARG A 334 -24.61 -23.24 15.23
C ARG A 334 -25.07 -22.40 14.03
N GLN A 335 -25.97 -21.44 14.22
CA GLN A 335 -26.62 -20.66 13.15
C GLN A 335 -26.15 -19.21 13.07
N ARG A 336 -25.42 -18.73 14.10
CA ARG A 336 -25.08 -17.32 14.30
C ARG A 336 -23.63 -16.96 13.91
N LEU A 337 -22.68 -17.90 13.92
CA LEU A 337 -21.27 -17.62 13.61
C LEU A 337 -20.78 -18.04 12.21
N THR A 338 -21.39 -19.03 11.55
CA THR A 338 -20.99 -19.45 10.18
C THR A 338 -21.85 -18.78 9.12
N LEU A 339 -21.58 -17.49 8.88
CA LEU A 339 -22.23 -16.70 7.81
C LEU A 339 -21.84 -17.18 6.40
N LEU A 340 -20.71 -17.91 6.26
CA LEU A 340 -20.25 -18.51 5.01
C LEU A 340 -19.73 -19.94 5.27
N LYS A 341 -20.28 -20.93 4.54
CA LYS A 341 -19.80 -22.32 4.59
C LYS A 341 -18.43 -22.43 3.91
N PRO A 342 -17.48 -23.28 4.38
CA PRO A 342 -16.18 -23.47 3.74
C PRO A 342 -16.25 -23.76 2.24
N ALA A 343 -17.15 -24.66 1.83
CA ALA A 343 -17.38 -24.98 0.42
C ALA A 343 -17.88 -23.78 -0.41
N SER A 344 -18.65 -22.87 0.20
CA SER A 344 -19.11 -21.65 -0.50
C SER A 344 -17.99 -20.62 -0.64
N PHE A 345 -17.11 -20.51 0.36
CA PHE A 345 -15.90 -19.69 0.27
C PHE A 345 -14.97 -20.21 -0.84
N PHE A 346 -14.68 -21.51 -0.84
CA PHE A 346 -13.84 -22.14 -1.86
C PHE A 346 -14.39 -21.91 -3.28
N ARG A 347 -15.70 -22.13 -3.49
CA ARG A 347 -16.34 -21.84 -4.79
C ARG A 347 -16.19 -20.37 -5.20
N LEU A 348 -16.31 -19.44 -4.26
CA LEU A 348 -16.14 -18.01 -4.54
C LEU A 348 -14.70 -17.68 -4.95
N CYS A 349 -13.71 -18.27 -4.29
CA CYS A 349 -12.30 -18.14 -4.68
C CYS A 349 -12.06 -18.64 -6.10
N VAL A 350 -12.60 -19.82 -6.45
CA VAL A 350 -12.44 -20.40 -7.80
C VAL A 350 -13.13 -19.53 -8.86
N VAL A 351 -14.38 -19.13 -8.64
CA VAL A 351 -15.14 -18.32 -9.62
C VAL A 351 -14.47 -16.98 -9.87
N ILE A 352 -14.09 -16.27 -8.81
CA ILE A 352 -13.41 -14.96 -8.93
C ILE A 352 -12.01 -15.13 -9.55
N GLY A 353 -11.27 -16.17 -9.16
CA GLY A 353 -9.95 -16.46 -9.72
C GLY A 353 -10.00 -16.74 -11.22
N VAL A 354 -10.93 -17.60 -11.68
CA VAL A 354 -11.12 -17.88 -13.11
C VAL A 354 -11.56 -16.63 -13.87
N ALA A 355 -12.49 -15.84 -13.32
CA ALA A 355 -12.93 -14.60 -13.94
C ALA A 355 -11.78 -13.60 -14.07
N ALA A 356 -10.93 -13.46 -13.05
CA ALA A 356 -9.77 -12.57 -13.07
C ALA A 356 -8.73 -13.02 -14.11
N VAL A 357 -8.36 -14.30 -14.12
CA VAL A 357 -7.41 -14.85 -15.12
C VAL A 357 -7.93 -14.64 -16.54
N THR A 358 -9.23 -14.90 -16.76
CA THR A 358 -9.86 -14.69 -18.07
C THR A 358 -9.83 -13.22 -18.47
N PHE A 359 -10.19 -12.32 -17.55
CA PHE A 359 -10.15 -10.87 -17.79
C PHE A 359 -8.73 -10.39 -18.11
N GLY A 360 -7.72 -10.82 -17.34
CA GLY A 360 -6.31 -10.49 -17.60
C GLY A 360 -5.86 -10.97 -18.98
N ALA A 361 -6.10 -12.24 -19.30
CA ALA A 361 -5.75 -12.81 -20.60
C ALA A 361 -6.43 -12.07 -21.77
N VAL A 362 -7.70 -11.68 -21.64
CA VAL A 362 -8.41 -10.91 -22.66
C VAL A 362 -7.80 -9.52 -22.83
N CYS A 363 -7.61 -8.77 -21.73
CA CYS A 363 -7.03 -7.43 -21.78
C CYS A 363 -5.63 -7.43 -22.41
N ASP A 364 -4.79 -8.37 -21.98
CA ASP A 364 -3.42 -8.47 -22.48
C ASP A 364 -3.41 -8.93 -23.95
N SER A 365 -4.25 -9.90 -24.33
CA SER A 365 -4.34 -10.34 -25.74
C SER A 365 -4.83 -9.24 -26.67
N LEU A 366 -5.76 -8.39 -26.22
CA LEU A 366 -6.22 -7.21 -26.96
C LEU A 366 -5.11 -6.17 -27.12
N PHE A 367 -4.29 -5.95 -26.09
CA PHE A 367 -3.17 -5.02 -26.14
C PHE A 367 -2.06 -5.51 -27.09
N TYR A 368 -1.66 -6.78 -26.98
CA TYR A 368 -0.56 -7.36 -27.75
C TYR A 368 -0.95 -7.75 -29.19
N GLY A 369 -2.25 -7.90 -29.48
CA GLY A 369 -2.76 -8.30 -30.80
C GLY A 369 -2.70 -9.81 -31.09
N PHE A 370 -2.32 -10.63 -30.11
CA PHE A 370 -2.33 -12.10 -30.20
C PHE A 370 -2.67 -12.70 -28.83
N VAL A 371 -3.12 -13.96 -28.82
CA VAL A 371 -3.50 -14.64 -27.58
C VAL A 371 -2.28 -14.84 -26.69
N THR A 372 -2.27 -14.18 -25.53
CA THR A 372 -1.15 -14.22 -24.58
C THR A 372 -1.62 -14.14 -23.13
N PHE A 373 -0.78 -14.62 -22.22
CA PHE A 373 -1.00 -14.53 -20.79
C PHE A 373 0.31 -14.15 -20.08
N PRO A 374 0.58 -12.84 -19.90
CA PRO A 374 1.84 -12.34 -19.37
C PRO A 374 2.28 -12.94 -18.03
N PRO A 375 1.39 -13.24 -17.05
CA PRO A 375 1.82 -13.90 -15.81
C PRO A 375 2.51 -15.25 -16.05
N TRP A 376 2.08 -16.01 -17.05
CA TRP A 376 2.74 -17.27 -17.41
C TRP A 376 4.06 -17.02 -18.15
N ASN A 377 4.11 -16.03 -19.04
CA ASN A 377 5.35 -15.63 -19.71
C ASN A 377 6.40 -15.15 -18.68
N PHE A 378 5.98 -14.41 -17.65
CA PHE A 378 6.81 -13.98 -16.55
C PHE A 378 7.41 -15.16 -15.79
N VAL A 379 6.60 -16.16 -15.43
CA VAL A 379 7.09 -17.38 -14.77
C VAL A 379 8.06 -18.11 -15.69
N LYS A 380 7.71 -18.29 -16.96
CA LYS A 380 8.57 -18.98 -17.94
C LYS A 380 9.93 -18.29 -18.09
N PHE A 381 9.93 -16.97 -18.26
CA PHE A 381 11.13 -16.18 -18.49
C PHE A 381 12.03 -16.10 -17.25
N ASN A 382 11.45 -15.87 -16.06
CA ASN A 382 12.25 -15.71 -14.84
C ASN A 382 12.71 -17.03 -14.22
N LEU A 383 11.90 -18.10 -14.32
CA LEU A 383 12.24 -19.39 -13.71
C LEU A 383 13.20 -20.21 -14.58
N PHE A 384 13.10 -20.13 -15.90
CA PHE A 384 13.88 -20.99 -16.81
C PHE A 384 15.10 -20.30 -17.43
N SER A 385 15.22 -18.96 -17.36
CA SER A 385 16.34 -18.23 -17.99
C SER A 385 17.14 -17.33 -17.03
N ASP A 386 16.78 -17.27 -15.73
CA ASP A 386 17.37 -16.42 -14.65
C ASP A 386 18.00 -15.08 -15.11
N PRO A 387 17.30 -14.26 -15.92
CA PRO A 387 17.86 -12.98 -16.39
C PRO A 387 17.95 -11.96 -15.26
N GLY A 388 17.36 -12.23 -14.09
CA GLY A 388 17.42 -11.36 -12.92
C GLY A 388 18.86 -11.04 -12.49
N ARG A 389 19.82 -11.95 -12.70
CA ARG A 389 21.25 -11.69 -12.43
C ARG A 389 21.81 -10.49 -13.18
N PHE A 390 21.25 -10.16 -14.34
CA PHE A 390 21.63 -9.00 -15.13
C PHE A 390 21.47 -7.68 -14.36
N TYR A 391 20.46 -7.60 -13.49
CA TYR A 391 20.15 -6.42 -12.68
C TYR A 391 20.85 -6.43 -11.32
N GLY A 392 21.76 -7.37 -11.09
CA GLY A 392 22.49 -7.55 -9.83
C GLY A 392 21.92 -8.65 -8.94
N SER A 393 22.73 -9.08 -7.96
CA SER A 393 22.40 -10.13 -7.01
C SER A 393 22.49 -9.63 -5.59
N GLN A 394 21.48 -9.96 -4.77
CA GLN A 394 21.42 -9.59 -3.36
C GLN A 394 21.43 -10.84 -2.46
N PRO A 395 21.91 -10.75 -1.20
CA PRO A 395 21.98 -11.92 -0.32
C PRO A 395 20.61 -12.51 0.01
N TRP A 396 20.57 -13.78 0.44
CA TRP A 396 19.32 -14.49 0.75
C TRP A 396 18.52 -13.84 1.89
N HIS A 397 19.19 -13.16 2.83
CA HIS A 397 18.56 -12.52 3.99
C HIS A 397 18.05 -11.10 3.71
N TYR A 398 18.16 -10.61 2.48
CA TYR A 398 17.80 -9.24 2.10
C TYR A 398 16.37 -8.85 2.53
N PHE A 399 15.34 -9.63 2.18
CA PHE A 399 13.95 -9.31 2.56
C PHE A 399 13.61 -9.63 4.02
N LEU A 400 14.50 -10.31 4.73
CA LEU A 400 14.31 -10.69 6.13
C LEU A 400 14.91 -9.67 7.09
N LEU A 401 16.05 -9.06 6.73
CA LEU A 401 16.82 -8.19 7.62
C LEU A 401 17.12 -6.83 6.99
N GLU A 402 17.71 -6.79 5.80
CA GLU A 402 18.19 -5.55 5.19
C GLU A 402 17.04 -4.64 4.73
N ALA A 403 16.10 -5.18 3.94
CA ALA A 403 15.00 -4.41 3.38
C ALA A 403 14.04 -3.88 4.46
N PRO A 404 13.61 -4.67 5.48
CA PRO A 404 12.88 -4.11 6.61
C PRO A 404 13.66 -3.04 7.38
N GLY A 405 14.99 -3.23 7.56
CA GLY A 405 15.85 -2.27 8.23
C GLY A 405 15.91 -0.91 7.54
N VAL A 406 16.07 -0.89 6.21
CA VAL A 406 16.09 0.35 5.41
C VAL A 406 14.72 1.00 5.36
N VAL A 407 13.69 0.24 4.99
CA VAL A 407 12.35 0.78 4.75
C VAL A 407 11.68 1.28 6.04
N LEU A 408 11.90 0.62 7.17
CA LEU A 408 11.37 1.06 8.46
C LEU A 408 12.31 2.01 9.19
N LEU A 409 13.61 1.99 8.92
CA LEU A 409 14.61 2.87 9.53
C LEU A 409 14.48 2.87 11.07
N SER A 410 14.28 4.03 11.70
CA SER A 410 14.12 4.16 13.15
C SER A 410 12.85 3.48 13.71
N PHE A 411 11.90 3.10 12.84
CA PHE A 411 10.73 2.30 13.24
C PHE A 411 11.03 0.81 13.35
N TYR A 412 12.13 0.30 12.79
CA TYR A 412 12.48 -1.11 12.86
C TYR A 412 12.59 -1.68 14.30
N PRO A 413 13.31 -1.03 15.24
CA PRO A 413 13.29 -1.49 16.64
C PRO A 413 11.91 -1.39 17.31
N VAL A 414 11.08 -0.41 16.89
CA VAL A 414 9.72 -0.24 17.42
C VAL A 414 8.80 -1.37 16.93
N LEU A 415 8.96 -1.81 15.67
CA LEU A 415 8.31 -2.99 15.14
C LEU A 415 8.63 -4.23 15.98
N ALA A 416 9.92 -4.47 16.29
CA ALA A 416 10.32 -5.60 17.11
C ALA A 416 9.61 -5.60 18.48
N VAL A 417 9.54 -4.44 19.15
CA VAL A 417 8.75 -4.28 20.39
C VAL A 417 7.27 -4.62 20.15
N GLY A 418 6.67 -4.14 19.07
CA GLY A 418 5.29 -4.45 18.71
C GLY A 418 5.02 -5.94 18.54
N VAL A 419 5.91 -6.64 17.81
CA VAL A 419 5.85 -8.09 17.60
C VAL A 419 5.94 -8.84 18.93
N THR A 420 6.83 -8.45 19.85
CA THR A 420 6.93 -9.12 21.17
C THR A 420 5.67 -8.95 22.02
N VAL A 421 5.03 -7.78 21.97
CA VAL A 421 3.78 -7.51 22.69
C VAL A 421 2.63 -8.30 22.08
N TRP A 422 2.55 -8.35 20.75
CA TRP A 422 1.58 -9.16 20.04
C TRP A 422 1.76 -10.66 20.33
N TRP A 423 2.99 -11.15 20.31
CA TRP A 423 3.31 -12.53 20.66
C TRP A 423 2.90 -12.85 22.09
N ALA A 424 3.15 -11.95 23.06
CA ALA A 424 2.71 -12.13 24.42
C ALA A 424 1.16 -12.18 24.54
N ALA A 425 0.44 -11.39 23.74
CA ALA A 425 -1.01 -11.47 23.67
C ALA A 425 -1.49 -12.81 23.10
N LEU A 426 -0.84 -13.30 22.02
CA LEU A 426 -1.12 -14.61 21.44
C LEU A 426 -0.85 -15.75 22.44
N ALA A 427 0.32 -15.74 23.10
CA ALA A 427 0.67 -16.74 24.11
C ALA A 427 -0.32 -16.74 25.28
N ALA A 428 -0.78 -15.57 25.74
CA ALA A 428 -1.80 -15.46 26.77
C ALA A 428 -3.15 -16.07 26.35
N THR A 429 -3.51 -15.99 25.06
CA THR A 429 -4.71 -16.67 24.54
C THR A 429 -4.56 -18.18 24.43
N LEU A 430 -3.34 -18.69 24.22
CA LEU A 430 -3.06 -20.13 24.12
C LEU A 430 -2.86 -20.82 25.48
N GLY A 431 -2.45 -20.06 26.51
CA GLY A 431 -2.06 -20.59 27.83
C GLY A 431 -3.21 -20.90 28.79
N LYS A 432 -4.46 -20.61 28.45
CA LYS A 432 -5.61 -20.95 29.33
C LYS A 432 -6.12 -22.36 29.04
N PRO A 433 -6.02 -23.32 29.98
CA PRO A 433 -6.70 -24.61 29.83
C PRO A 433 -8.23 -24.39 29.85
N PRO A 434 -9.01 -25.19 29.10
CA PRO A 434 -10.47 -25.09 29.13
C PRO A 434 -10.96 -25.29 30.56
N ALA A 435 -11.82 -24.39 31.04
CA ALA A 435 -12.45 -24.50 32.34
C ALA A 435 -13.20 -25.85 32.43
N ARG A 436 -12.61 -26.82 33.15
CA ARG A 436 -13.30 -28.03 33.57
C ARG A 436 -14.45 -27.56 34.47
N LYS A 437 -15.69 -27.69 33.99
CA LYS A 437 -16.83 -27.77 34.90
C LYS A 437 -16.58 -29.00 35.77
N ALA A 438 -16.42 -28.80 37.07
CA ALA A 438 -16.41 -29.89 38.03
C ALA A 438 -17.78 -30.56 37.98
N ALA A 439 -17.86 -31.68 37.26
CA ALA A 439 -18.99 -32.59 37.32
C ALA A 439 -18.40 -33.99 37.47
N SER A 440 -18.69 -34.56 38.65
CA SER A 440 -18.71 -35.98 39.08
C SER A 440 -17.86 -37.00 38.33
N GLY A 441 -17.11 -37.77 39.11
CA GLY A 441 -16.10 -38.69 38.66
C GLY A 441 -16.60 -39.77 37.70
N GLU A 442 -15.78 -39.99 36.67
CA GLU A 442 -15.56 -41.28 36.06
C GLU A 442 -14.19 -41.23 35.38
N ALA A 443 -13.36 -42.23 35.70
CA ALA A 443 -12.01 -42.34 35.17
C ALA A 443 -12.06 -42.76 33.70
N SER A 444 -11.65 -41.88 32.78
CA SER A 444 -11.37 -42.30 31.40
C SER A 444 -10.39 -41.36 30.71
N ALA A 445 -9.38 -42.00 30.10
CA ALA A 445 -8.41 -41.51 29.13
C ALA A 445 -7.57 -40.25 29.47
N ARG A 446 -6.28 -40.48 29.71
CA ARG A 446 -5.23 -39.45 29.63
C ARG A 446 -5.32 -38.73 28.27
N PRO A 447 -5.35 -37.38 28.20
CA PRO A 447 -5.25 -36.71 26.91
C PRO A 447 -3.84 -36.95 26.37
N ILE A 448 -3.80 -37.50 25.17
CA ILE A 448 -2.61 -37.78 24.38
C ILE A 448 -1.75 -36.51 24.32
N CYS A 449 -0.46 -36.70 24.56
CA CYS A 449 0.63 -35.72 24.54
C CYS A 449 0.90 -35.20 23.11
N CYS A 450 -0.13 -34.71 22.41
CA CYS A 450 -0.01 -34.14 21.07
C CYS A 450 0.21 -32.62 21.14
N VAL A 451 1.50 -32.29 21.26
CA VAL A 451 2.27 -31.23 20.60
C VAL A 451 1.87 -29.76 20.87
N PRO A 452 2.66 -28.98 21.63
CA PRO A 452 2.51 -27.52 21.74
C PRO A 452 2.53 -26.78 20.39
N PHE A 453 3.15 -27.36 19.36
CA PHE A 453 3.18 -26.86 17.98
C PHE A 453 1.78 -26.75 17.35
N THR A 454 0.89 -27.72 17.60
CA THR A 454 -0.47 -27.71 17.01
C THR A 454 -1.33 -26.58 17.57
N ARG A 455 -1.23 -26.29 18.87
CA ARG A 455 -1.91 -25.16 19.51
C ARG A 455 -1.37 -23.82 19.03
N LEU A 456 -0.05 -23.71 18.85
CA LEU A 456 0.58 -22.51 18.32
C LEU A 456 0.12 -22.23 16.87
N ALA A 457 0.18 -23.24 16.01
CA ALA A 457 -0.29 -23.14 14.63
C ALA A 457 -1.77 -22.76 14.57
N GLN A 458 -2.61 -23.34 15.43
CA GLN A 458 -4.02 -22.96 15.59
C GLN A 458 -4.17 -21.49 16.00
N GLY A 459 -3.37 -20.97 16.93
CA GLY A 459 -3.43 -19.57 17.35
C GLY A 459 -3.14 -18.57 16.23
N PHE A 460 -2.17 -18.87 15.36
CA PHE A 460 -1.87 -18.05 14.17
C PHE A 460 -2.98 -18.13 13.12
N ILE A 461 -3.43 -19.35 12.82
CA ILE A 461 -4.44 -19.59 11.79
C ILE A 461 -5.79 -18.99 12.21
N LEU A 462 -6.17 -19.07 13.50
CA LEU A 462 -7.48 -18.65 13.98
C LEU A 462 -7.68 -17.13 14.09
N ARG A 463 -6.63 -16.32 13.93
CA ARG A 463 -6.75 -14.86 13.95
C ARG A 463 -6.46 -14.26 12.58
N ASP A 464 -7.20 -13.24 12.17
CA ASP A 464 -6.96 -12.56 10.88
C ASP A 464 -5.60 -11.83 10.85
N ASP A 465 -5.19 -11.22 11.96
CA ASP A 465 -3.87 -10.60 12.09
C ASP A 465 -2.75 -11.66 12.08
N GLY A 466 -2.96 -12.82 12.72
CA GLY A 466 -2.05 -13.96 12.67
C GLY A 466 -1.90 -14.57 11.28
N ALA A 467 -3.00 -14.78 10.56
CA ALA A 467 -3.01 -15.25 9.17
C ALA A 467 -2.28 -14.27 8.24
N THR A 468 -2.45 -12.95 8.47
CA THR A 468 -1.74 -11.90 7.73
C THR A 468 -0.24 -11.94 7.96
N ILE A 469 0.21 -12.13 9.21
CA ILE A 469 1.65 -12.28 9.52
C ILE A 469 2.23 -13.51 8.84
N LEU A 470 1.51 -14.65 8.90
CA LEU A 470 1.98 -15.89 8.27
C LEU A 470 2.12 -15.73 6.75
N ALA A 471 1.12 -15.13 6.10
CA ALA A 471 1.17 -14.83 4.67
C ALA A 471 2.29 -13.83 4.32
N THR A 472 2.51 -12.81 5.14
CA THR A 472 3.61 -11.84 4.98
C THR A 472 4.97 -12.54 5.08
N ALA A 473 5.20 -13.31 6.15
CA ALA A 473 6.45 -14.02 6.37
C ALA A 473 6.74 -15.01 5.24
N PHE A 474 5.75 -15.79 4.82
CA PHE A 474 5.90 -16.74 3.71
C PHE A 474 6.24 -16.03 2.40
N SER A 475 5.60 -14.88 2.13
CA SER A 475 5.89 -14.07 0.94
C SER A 475 7.30 -13.51 0.96
N LEU A 476 7.77 -12.97 2.10
CA LEU A 476 9.13 -12.44 2.23
C LEU A 476 10.19 -13.54 2.09
N VAL A 477 9.97 -14.73 2.68
CA VAL A 477 10.86 -15.88 2.48
C VAL A 477 10.90 -16.31 1.02
N SER A 478 9.74 -16.35 0.35
CA SER A 478 9.66 -16.73 -1.07
C SER A 478 10.38 -15.71 -1.96
N LEU A 479 10.19 -14.41 -1.72
CA LEU A 479 10.89 -13.34 -2.42
C LEU A 479 12.40 -13.35 -2.15
N SER A 480 12.82 -13.79 -0.97
CA SER A 480 14.24 -13.95 -0.59
C SER A 480 14.97 -15.01 -1.43
N LEU A 481 14.25 -15.93 -2.06
CA LEU A 481 14.82 -16.94 -2.97
C LEU A 481 15.15 -16.38 -4.36
N ALA A 482 14.63 -15.20 -4.72
CA ALA A 482 14.94 -14.56 -6.00
C ALA A 482 16.38 -14.02 -6.02
N THR A 483 17.06 -14.08 -7.16
CA THR A 483 18.41 -13.55 -7.35
C THR A 483 18.42 -12.02 -7.24
N HIS A 484 17.53 -11.36 -7.98
CA HIS A 484 17.32 -9.92 -7.96
C HIS A 484 16.31 -9.48 -6.89
N LYS A 485 16.63 -8.40 -6.17
CA LYS A 485 15.82 -7.91 -5.03
C LYS A 485 15.85 -6.39 -4.95
N GLU A 486 14.72 -5.79 -4.61
CA GLU A 486 14.56 -4.34 -4.52
C GLU A 486 13.70 -3.91 -3.32
N TYR A 487 14.02 -2.77 -2.69
CA TYR A 487 13.30 -2.26 -1.53
C TYR A 487 11.80 -2.03 -1.78
N ARG A 488 11.39 -1.63 -3.00
CA ARG A 488 9.97 -1.38 -3.32
C ARG A 488 9.09 -2.62 -3.23
N PHE A 489 9.66 -3.84 -3.29
CA PHE A 489 8.88 -5.06 -3.10
C PHE A 489 8.37 -5.22 -1.65
N MET A 490 8.85 -4.40 -0.71
CA MET A 490 8.32 -4.33 0.66
C MET A 490 7.02 -3.52 0.78
N VAL A 491 6.71 -2.62 -0.17
CA VAL A 491 5.56 -1.69 -0.07
C VAL A 491 4.22 -2.40 0.21
N PRO A 492 3.87 -3.53 -0.45
CA PRO A 492 2.63 -4.24 -0.19
C PRO A 492 2.48 -4.77 1.24
N PHE A 493 3.62 -4.97 1.94
CA PHE A 493 3.68 -5.49 3.30
C PHE A 493 3.82 -4.38 4.35
N LEU A 494 4.03 -3.13 3.95
CA LEU A 494 4.18 -2.03 4.91
C LEU A 494 2.93 -1.77 5.75
N PRO A 495 1.71 -1.82 5.21
CA PRO A 495 0.53 -1.60 6.04
C PRO A 495 0.43 -2.51 7.27
N PRO A 496 0.50 -3.86 7.16
CA PRO A 496 0.52 -4.70 8.35
C PRO A 496 1.75 -4.40 9.22
N LEU A 497 2.96 -4.28 8.66
CA LEU A 497 4.16 -3.98 9.45
C LEU A 497 4.01 -2.69 10.28
N LEU A 498 3.43 -1.62 9.72
CA LEU A 498 3.21 -0.35 10.40
C LEU A 498 2.10 -0.42 11.45
N ILE A 499 1.12 -1.34 11.31
CA ILE A 499 0.17 -1.64 12.40
C ILE A 499 0.91 -2.27 13.58
N PHE A 500 1.82 -3.21 13.34
CA PHE A 500 2.66 -3.80 14.40
C PHE A 500 3.64 -2.79 15.01
N THR A 501 4.23 -1.90 14.20
CA THR A 501 4.98 -0.75 14.71
C THR A 501 4.11 0.13 15.61
N GLY A 502 2.85 0.35 15.23
CA GLY A 502 1.87 1.07 16.06
C GLY A 502 1.60 0.39 17.41
N ILE A 503 1.62 -0.94 17.49
CA ILE A 503 1.57 -1.70 18.76
C ILE A 503 2.79 -1.39 19.62
N GLY A 504 3.98 -1.39 19.02
CA GLY A 504 5.23 -1.04 19.71
C GLY A 504 5.22 0.39 20.23
N LEU A 505 4.78 1.34 19.40
CA LEU A 505 4.65 2.73 19.78
C LEU A 505 3.64 2.93 20.92
N GLY A 506 2.47 2.28 20.82
CA GLY A 506 1.46 2.28 21.89
C GLY A 506 2.00 1.71 23.20
N ARG A 507 2.81 0.64 23.13
CA ARG A 507 3.48 0.03 24.30
C ARG A 507 4.44 1.01 24.96
N ILE A 508 5.17 1.80 24.17
CA ILE A 508 6.12 2.80 24.66
C ILE A 508 5.38 3.98 25.31
N VAL A 509 4.33 4.49 24.66
CA VAL A 509 3.63 5.71 25.08
C VAL A 509 2.65 5.46 26.24
N VAL A 510 1.83 4.41 26.15
CA VAL A 510 0.70 4.18 27.07
C VAL A 510 1.01 3.09 28.10
N GLY A 511 1.89 2.15 27.75
CA GLY A 511 2.31 1.04 28.61
C GLY A 511 1.80 -0.33 28.15
N ARG A 512 2.48 -1.39 28.61
CA ARG A 512 2.26 -2.78 28.17
C ARG A 512 0.85 -3.27 28.43
N ASP A 513 0.36 -3.08 29.65
CA ASP A 513 -0.88 -3.72 30.10
C ASP A 513 -2.10 -3.17 29.39
N VAL A 514 -2.07 -1.87 29.05
CA VAL A 514 -3.16 -1.22 28.30
C VAL A 514 -3.24 -1.79 26.89
N ILE A 515 -2.10 -1.92 26.20
CA ILE A 515 -2.05 -2.46 24.84
C ILE A 515 -2.36 -3.96 24.80
N LEU A 516 -1.80 -4.75 25.71
CA LEU A 516 -2.11 -6.19 25.79
C LEU A 516 -3.61 -6.44 25.95
N ARG A 517 -4.31 -5.63 26.75
CA ARG A 517 -5.78 -5.72 26.89
C ARG A 517 -6.50 -5.48 25.58
N GLN A 518 -6.06 -4.52 24.76
CA GLN A 518 -6.67 -4.26 23.45
C GLN A 518 -6.42 -5.41 22.45
N LEU A 519 -5.26 -6.08 22.52
CA LEU A 519 -4.90 -7.19 21.62
C LEU A 519 -5.58 -8.53 21.98
N VAL A 520 -5.85 -8.74 23.27
CA VAL A 520 -6.53 -9.95 23.77
C VAL A 520 -8.02 -9.94 23.42
N VAL A 521 -8.64 -8.76 23.26
CA VAL A 521 -10.04 -8.63 22.80
C VAL A 521 -10.18 -8.82 21.26
N SER A 522 -9.30 -9.62 20.66
CA SER A 522 -9.39 -9.94 19.24
C SER A 522 -10.71 -10.66 18.94
N PRO A 523 -11.40 -10.31 17.84
CA PRO A 523 -12.74 -10.82 17.56
C PRO A 523 -12.87 -12.34 17.34
N LEU A 524 -11.79 -13.11 17.34
CA LEU A 524 -11.89 -14.57 17.17
C LEU A 524 -11.63 -15.34 18.47
N HIS A 525 -11.53 -14.66 19.61
CA HIS A 525 -11.28 -15.30 20.91
C HIS A 525 -12.40 -14.99 21.94
N GLN A 526 -12.97 -16.06 22.52
CA GLN A 526 -14.24 -16.04 23.27
C GLN A 526 -14.16 -15.57 24.73
N GLU A 527 -13.00 -15.21 25.28
CA GLU A 527 -12.91 -14.91 26.72
C GLU A 527 -12.63 -13.44 27.06
N THR A 528 -13.57 -12.80 27.74
CA THR A 528 -13.38 -11.50 28.41
C THR A 528 -12.49 -11.66 29.65
N PRO A 529 -11.29 -11.05 29.70
CA PRO A 529 -10.46 -11.09 30.91
C PRO A 529 -11.08 -10.28 32.05
N ARG A 530 -10.95 -10.77 33.30
CA ARG A 530 -11.31 -10.02 34.51
C ARG A 530 -10.51 -8.72 34.58
N GLN A 531 -11.21 -7.61 34.83
CA GLN A 531 -10.69 -6.25 34.76
C GLN A 531 -10.09 -5.82 36.11
N SER A 532 -8.77 -5.60 36.17
CA SER A 532 -8.12 -4.85 37.26
C SER A 532 -7.67 -3.48 36.72
N PRO A 533 -7.70 -2.38 37.50
CA PRO A 533 -7.33 -1.05 37.00
C PRO A 533 -5.85 -1.03 36.56
N ALA A 534 -5.59 -0.72 35.28
CA ALA A 534 -4.22 -0.48 34.80
C ALA A 534 -3.80 0.93 35.21
N LYS A 535 -2.62 1.09 35.79
CA LYS A 535 -2.04 2.41 36.04
C LYS A 535 -1.44 2.93 34.74
N PRO A 536 -1.82 4.13 34.27
CA PRO A 536 -1.20 4.74 33.08
C PRO A 536 0.29 4.99 33.36
N HIS A 537 1.15 4.61 32.41
CA HIS A 537 2.59 4.84 32.51
C HIS A 537 2.90 6.32 32.21
N ARG A 538 3.59 7.02 33.13
CA ARG A 538 4.04 8.40 32.90
C ARG A 538 5.39 8.37 32.19
N ALA A 539 5.45 8.79 30.93
CA ALA A 539 6.69 8.82 30.15
C ALA A 539 7.74 9.74 30.79
N SER A 540 8.97 9.23 30.98
CA SER A 540 10.12 10.01 31.45
C SER A 540 10.55 11.05 30.40
N GLY A 541 11.33 12.07 30.80
CA GLY A 541 11.88 13.05 29.87
C GLY A 541 12.72 12.41 28.76
N TRP A 542 13.57 11.44 29.13
CA TRP A 542 14.35 10.63 28.20
C TRP A 542 13.49 9.89 27.17
N LEU A 543 12.37 9.30 27.60
CA LEU A 543 11.49 8.58 26.69
C LEU A 543 10.87 9.51 25.63
N LYS A 544 10.49 10.73 26.02
CA LYS A 544 9.97 11.73 25.09
C LYS A 544 11.04 12.18 24.09
N PHE A 545 12.26 12.39 24.57
CA PHE A 545 13.40 12.72 23.70
C PHE A 545 13.68 11.59 22.69
N SER A 546 13.75 10.33 23.14
CA SER A 546 13.95 9.17 22.25
C SER A 546 12.83 9.02 21.22
N LEU A 547 11.56 9.23 21.61
CA LEU A 547 10.44 9.25 20.66
C LEU A 547 10.60 10.38 19.64
N GLY A 548 10.98 11.58 20.08
CA GLY A 548 11.28 12.70 19.18
C GLY A 548 12.39 12.37 18.18
N ALA A 549 13.48 11.75 18.64
CA ALA A 549 14.58 11.31 17.79
C ALA A 549 14.15 10.27 16.75
N ILE A 550 13.31 9.30 17.13
CA ILE A 550 12.77 8.30 16.19
C ILE A 550 12.05 8.99 15.03
N PHE A 551 11.14 9.92 15.30
CA PHE A 551 10.41 10.65 14.25
C PHE A 551 11.29 11.66 13.50
N ALA A 552 12.27 12.28 14.15
CA ALA A 552 13.21 13.19 13.49
C ALA A 552 14.02 12.46 12.41
N VAL A 553 14.52 11.26 12.70
CA VAL A 553 15.24 10.43 11.73
C VAL A 553 14.36 10.07 10.53
N GLN A 554 13.07 9.76 10.76
CA GLN A 554 12.12 9.54 9.66
C GLN A 554 11.94 10.80 8.80
N GLY A 555 11.76 11.96 9.45
CA GLY A 555 11.57 13.24 8.76
C GLY A 555 12.77 13.64 7.91
N VAL A 556 13.99 13.49 8.44
CA VAL A 556 15.23 13.79 7.70
C VAL A 556 15.36 12.88 6.47
N ALA A 557 15.16 11.57 6.62
CA ALA A 557 15.21 10.64 5.50
C ALA A 557 14.13 10.96 4.45
N ALA A 558 12.90 11.25 4.88
CA ALA A 558 11.82 11.65 4.00
C ALA A 558 12.17 12.89 3.19
N ILE A 559 12.74 13.92 3.82
CA ILE A 559 13.12 15.17 3.16
C ILE A 559 14.25 14.94 2.15
N ILE A 560 15.34 14.29 2.55
CA ILE A 560 16.50 14.07 1.67
C ILE A 560 16.09 13.28 0.43
N CYS A 561 15.41 12.14 0.61
CA CYS A 561 15.03 11.28 -0.50
C CYS A 561 13.94 11.89 -1.39
N SER A 562 13.02 12.69 -0.84
CA SER A 562 11.89 13.24 -1.61
C SER A 562 12.21 14.51 -2.39
N PHE A 563 13.16 15.31 -1.90
CA PHE A 563 13.41 16.65 -2.43
C PHE A 563 14.81 16.88 -3.01
N PHE A 564 15.81 16.08 -2.60
CA PHE A 564 17.22 16.34 -2.95
C PHE A 564 17.88 15.20 -3.71
N HIS A 565 17.73 13.96 -3.27
CA HIS A 565 18.36 12.81 -3.94
C HIS A 565 17.61 12.42 -5.21
N GLN A 566 18.31 12.22 -6.33
CA GLN A 566 17.76 11.87 -7.66
C GLN A 566 16.76 12.91 -8.20
N MET A 567 17.03 14.20 -8.02
CA MET A 567 16.15 15.29 -8.46
C MET A 567 16.39 15.77 -9.89
N GLY A 568 17.45 15.29 -10.55
CA GLY A 568 17.92 15.78 -11.85
C GLY A 568 16.91 15.51 -12.96
N ALA A 569 16.26 14.34 -12.91
CA ALA A 569 15.22 13.95 -13.86
C ALA A 569 14.12 15.01 -14.01
N SER A 570 13.57 15.51 -12.89
CA SER A 570 12.52 16.54 -12.93
C SER A 570 13.03 17.89 -13.47
N GLY A 571 14.29 18.23 -13.20
CA GLY A 571 14.90 19.47 -13.69
C GLY A 571 15.14 19.45 -15.20
N ILE A 572 15.66 18.34 -15.73
CA ILE A 572 15.91 18.16 -17.16
C ILE A 572 14.60 18.14 -17.96
N VAL A 573 13.58 17.42 -17.50
CA VAL A 573 12.26 17.38 -18.15
C VAL A 573 11.68 18.78 -18.32
N GLY A 574 11.77 19.62 -17.28
CA GLY A 574 11.28 21.01 -17.36
C GLY A 574 11.98 21.83 -18.44
N ARG A 575 13.29 21.61 -18.65
CA ARG A 575 14.03 22.24 -19.76
C ARG A 575 13.59 21.69 -21.11
N LEU A 576 13.39 20.37 -21.21
CA LEU A 576 12.96 19.72 -22.46
C LEU A 576 11.52 20.07 -22.87
N GLN A 577 10.65 20.46 -21.95
CA GLN A 577 9.33 20.98 -22.30
C GLN A 577 9.39 22.33 -23.03
N ALA A 578 10.47 23.09 -22.85
CA ALA A 578 10.67 24.42 -23.43
C ALA A 578 11.45 24.41 -24.76
N VAL A 579 12.04 23.29 -25.17
CA VAL A 579 12.78 23.22 -26.44
C VAL A 579 11.84 23.27 -27.65
N PRO A 580 12.31 23.79 -28.82
CA PRO A 580 11.51 23.81 -30.04
C PRO A 580 11.19 22.40 -30.53
N GLU A 581 10.10 22.24 -31.30
CA GLU A 581 9.67 20.92 -31.82
C GLU A 581 10.65 20.31 -32.82
N THR A 582 11.50 21.14 -33.43
CA THR A 582 12.60 20.71 -34.30
C THR A 582 13.79 20.13 -33.54
N ALA A 583 13.82 20.27 -32.21
CA ALA A 583 14.91 19.74 -31.40
C ALA A 583 14.94 18.21 -31.40
N THR A 584 16.14 17.69 -31.49
CA THR A 584 16.48 16.28 -31.33
C THR A 584 17.38 16.12 -30.11
N VAL A 585 17.01 15.22 -29.20
CA VAL A 585 17.64 15.05 -27.88
C VAL A 585 18.18 13.64 -27.77
N PHE A 586 19.42 13.50 -27.30
CA PHE A 586 20.00 12.19 -27.00
C PHE A 586 20.58 12.15 -25.57
N PHE A 587 20.21 11.15 -24.80
CA PHE A 587 20.65 10.96 -23.41
C PHE A 587 21.82 9.98 -23.37
N LEU A 588 22.95 10.43 -22.82
CA LEU A 588 24.12 9.59 -22.50
C LEU A 588 24.11 9.12 -21.03
N THR A 589 22.99 9.33 -20.33
CA THR A 589 22.75 8.92 -18.95
C THR A 589 22.56 7.41 -18.83
N SER A 590 22.23 6.93 -17.63
CA SER A 590 21.76 5.56 -17.51
C SER A 590 20.44 5.37 -18.28
N CYS A 591 20.23 4.19 -18.86
CA CYS A 591 18.99 3.90 -19.56
C CYS A 591 17.80 4.04 -18.61
N HIS A 592 16.69 4.56 -19.12
CA HIS A 592 15.46 4.72 -18.36
C HIS A 592 15.58 5.59 -17.08
N GLU A 593 16.69 6.28 -16.86
CA GLU A 593 16.95 7.15 -15.70
C GLU A 593 15.99 8.35 -15.65
N LEU A 594 15.70 8.92 -16.82
CA LEU A 594 14.79 10.05 -16.97
C LEU A 594 13.43 9.58 -17.51
N PRO A 595 12.31 10.19 -17.06
CA PRO A 595 11.05 10.03 -17.75
C PRO A 595 11.11 10.64 -19.15
N PHE A 596 10.25 10.15 -20.03
CA PHE A 596 10.35 10.37 -21.47
C PHE A 596 9.11 11.11 -21.97
N TYR A 597 8.35 10.54 -22.90
CA TYR A 597 7.21 11.22 -23.52
C TYR A 597 6.04 11.43 -22.57
N SER A 598 5.86 10.61 -21.53
CA SER A 598 4.76 10.81 -20.57
C SER A 598 4.95 12.03 -19.67
N HIS A 599 6.16 12.62 -19.64
CA HIS A 599 6.43 13.83 -18.89
C HIS A 599 6.77 15.01 -19.80
N VAL A 600 7.50 14.78 -20.89
CA VAL A 600 7.78 15.84 -21.87
C VAL A 600 6.51 16.19 -22.65
N HIS A 601 5.73 15.19 -23.07
CA HIS A 601 4.50 15.33 -23.86
C HIS A 601 4.62 16.29 -25.05
N ARG A 602 5.72 16.16 -25.80
CA ARG A 602 6.01 16.90 -27.04
C ARG A 602 6.53 15.90 -28.08
N ARG A 603 6.28 16.17 -29.37
CA ARG A 603 6.74 15.32 -30.49
C ARG A 603 8.18 15.65 -30.90
N ILE A 604 9.08 15.78 -29.93
CA ILE A 604 10.51 15.96 -30.16
C ILE A 604 11.20 14.60 -30.28
N ARG A 605 12.22 14.48 -31.13
CA ARG A 605 12.92 13.20 -31.33
C ARG A 605 13.88 12.93 -30.18
N MET A 606 13.51 12.07 -29.24
CA MET A 606 14.34 11.70 -28.09
C MET A 606 14.92 10.30 -28.21
N GLY A 607 16.15 10.08 -27.72
CA GLY A 607 16.86 8.80 -27.78
C GLY A 607 17.84 8.55 -26.63
N PHE A 608 18.16 7.30 -26.34
CA PHE A 608 19.14 6.90 -25.31
C PHE A 608 19.78 5.56 -25.67
N LEU A 609 20.86 5.19 -24.97
CA LEU A 609 21.56 3.92 -25.17
C LEU A 609 20.74 2.73 -24.64
N ASP A 610 20.44 1.74 -25.50
CA ASP A 610 19.65 0.57 -25.13
C ASP A 610 20.38 -0.31 -24.10
N CYS A 611 19.62 -0.79 -23.11
CA CYS A 611 20.12 -1.58 -21.99
C CYS A 611 19.36 -2.90 -21.78
N SER A 612 18.67 -3.39 -22.82
CA SER A 612 17.92 -4.63 -22.74
C SER A 612 18.86 -5.81 -22.41
N PRO A 613 18.37 -6.85 -21.73
CA PRO A 613 19.18 -8.03 -21.44
C PRO A 613 19.45 -8.82 -22.73
N ARG A 614 20.67 -9.33 -22.90
CA ARG A 614 20.98 -10.39 -23.88
C ARG A 614 20.87 -11.73 -23.16
N VAL A 615 20.08 -12.67 -23.70
CA VAL A 615 19.60 -13.85 -22.94
C VAL A 615 20.24 -15.18 -23.42
N ASP A 616 21.31 -15.15 -24.22
CA ASP A 616 22.05 -16.38 -24.62
C ASP A 616 23.39 -16.56 -23.85
N ASP A 617 23.75 -17.82 -23.58
CA ASP A 617 24.82 -18.30 -22.67
C ASP A 617 26.28 -17.99 -23.06
N ASP A 618 27.10 -17.98 -22.00
CA ASP A 618 28.55 -18.15 -21.83
C ASP A 618 29.59 -17.23 -22.50
N MET A 619 29.32 -16.51 -23.58
CA MET A 619 30.38 -15.69 -24.23
C MET A 619 29.83 -14.52 -25.05
N LEU A 620 28.94 -13.66 -24.53
CA LEU A 620 28.31 -12.63 -25.38
C LEU A 620 28.44 -11.17 -24.91
N PRO A 621 28.70 -10.26 -25.87
CA PRO A 621 29.17 -8.89 -25.62
C PRO A 621 28.11 -8.02 -24.94
N MET A 622 28.60 -7.07 -24.17
CA MET A 622 27.85 -6.05 -23.44
C MET A 622 26.81 -5.32 -24.31
N ASN A 623 25.67 -4.93 -23.73
CA ASN A 623 24.68 -4.10 -24.43
C ASN A 623 25.25 -2.69 -24.76
N TRP A 624 24.53 -1.89 -25.54
CA TRP A 624 25.05 -0.59 -26.01
C TRP A 624 25.42 0.34 -24.87
N GLN A 625 24.57 0.43 -23.84
CA GLN A 625 24.86 1.22 -22.65
C GLN A 625 26.13 0.72 -21.95
N GLN A 626 26.21 -0.57 -21.64
CA GLN A 626 27.35 -1.15 -20.95
C GLN A 626 28.64 -0.95 -21.75
N ARG A 627 28.62 -1.20 -23.07
CA ARG A 627 29.78 -1.05 -23.96
C ARG A 627 30.31 0.39 -23.95
N PHE A 628 29.43 1.37 -23.98
CA PHE A 628 29.80 2.77 -23.86
C PHE A 628 30.35 3.10 -22.47
N TRP A 629 29.64 2.70 -21.40
CA TRP A 629 29.98 3.11 -20.04
C TRP A 629 31.24 2.45 -19.47
N ARG A 630 31.56 1.19 -19.82
CA ARG A 630 32.81 0.55 -19.36
C ARG A 630 34.00 0.74 -20.32
N GLY A 631 33.79 1.34 -21.49
CA GLY A 631 34.88 1.61 -22.43
C GLY A 631 35.84 2.69 -21.93
N THR A 632 37.05 2.72 -22.46
CA THR A 632 38.00 3.82 -22.21
C THR A 632 37.50 5.13 -22.82
N LYS A 633 38.19 6.24 -22.55
CA LYS A 633 37.90 7.54 -23.19
C LYS A 633 37.89 7.42 -24.72
N GLU A 634 38.91 6.79 -25.29
CA GLU A 634 39.09 6.62 -26.73
C GLU A 634 38.00 5.72 -27.32
N GLU A 635 37.64 4.63 -26.64
CA GLU A 635 36.56 3.73 -27.06
C GLU A 635 35.20 4.42 -27.04
N ARG A 636 34.94 5.28 -26.03
CA ARG A 636 33.71 6.09 -25.95
C ARG A 636 33.61 7.10 -27.08
N VAL A 637 34.70 7.80 -27.38
CA VAL A 637 34.74 8.74 -28.51
C VAL A 637 34.52 8.02 -29.83
N ALA A 638 35.25 6.92 -30.08
CA ALA A 638 35.07 6.11 -31.28
C ALA A 638 33.64 5.55 -31.39
N PHE A 639 33.02 5.19 -30.27
CA PHE A 639 31.62 4.77 -30.22
C PHE A 639 30.67 5.90 -30.66
N LEU A 640 30.87 7.12 -30.16
CA LEU A 640 30.05 8.28 -30.53
C LEU A 640 30.28 8.71 -31.97
N ASP A 641 31.50 8.57 -32.51
CA ASP A 641 31.78 8.85 -33.92
C ASP A 641 31.12 7.84 -34.86
N ALA A 642 31.09 6.57 -34.47
CA ALA A 642 30.36 5.54 -35.19
C ALA A 642 28.84 5.74 -35.11
N LEU A 643 28.34 6.22 -33.97
CA LEU A 643 26.92 6.53 -33.78
C LEU A 643 26.52 7.79 -34.56
N PHE A 644 27.28 8.88 -34.46
CA PHE A 644 26.98 10.16 -35.09
C PHE A 644 28.09 10.54 -36.09
N PRO A 645 28.16 9.91 -37.28
CA PRO A 645 29.20 10.22 -38.25
C PRO A 645 29.12 11.67 -38.74
N VAL A 646 30.28 12.28 -39.01
CA VAL A 646 30.35 13.59 -39.67
C VAL A 646 30.11 13.37 -41.16
N HIS A 647 28.91 13.71 -41.65
CA HIS A 647 28.63 13.69 -43.08
C HIS A 647 29.21 14.96 -43.73
N PRO A 648 30.07 14.85 -44.76
CA PRO A 648 30.46 16.00 -45.55
C PRO A 648 29.21 16.58 -46.22
N GLN A 649 28.96 17.88 -46.00
CA GLN A 649 27.78 18.65 -46.39
C GLN A 649 26.88 17.98 -47.45
N GLU A 650 25.89 17.20 -47.02
CA GLU A 650 24.71 16.99 -47.85
C GLU A 650 23.94 18.31 -47.83
N SER A 651 24.04 19.02 -48.95
CA SER A 651 23.23 20.16 -49.32
C SER A 651 21.83 20.03 -48.75
N ALA A 652 21.40 21.06 -48.02
CA ALA A 652 20.08 21.19 -47.43
C ALA A 652 18.98 20.76 -48.43
N VAL A 653 18.57 19.50 -48.36
CA VAL A 653 17.26 19.10 -48.85
C VAL A 653 16.31 19.67 -47.83
N VAL A 654 15.79 20.85 -48.15
CA VAL A 654 14.63 21.45 -47.51
C VAL A 654 13.55 20.38 -47.55
N SER A 655 13.28 19.73 -46.42
CA SER A 655 12.03 18.99 -46.25
C SER A 655 10.91 19.99 -46.56
N PRO A 656 9.95 19.64 -47.43
CA PRO A 656 8.88 20.56 -47.76
C PRO A 656 8.22 21.00 -46.45
N SER A 657 8.06 22.32 -46.27
CA SER A 657 7.31 22.87 -45.15
C SER A 657 5.91 22.25 -45.17
N LEU A 658 5.71 21.27 -44.30
CA LEU A 658 4.40 20.65 -44.09
C LEU A 658 3.46 21.75 -43.61
N PRO A 659 2.27 21.87 -44.21
CA PRO A 659 1.30 22.87 -43.77
C PRO A 659 0.92 22.62 -42.30
N PRO A 660 0.61 23.68 -41.53
CA PRO A 660 0.08 23.54 -40.18
C PRO A 660 -1.36 23.05 -40.30
N SER A 661 -1.55 21.74 -40.43
CA SER A 661 -2.87 21.14 -40.37
C SER A 661 -2.81 19.84 -39.57
N ASP A 662 -3.61 19.86 -38.50
CA ASP A 662 -3.95 18.79 -37.56
C ASP A 662 -2.84 18.39 -36.57
N ALA A 663 -3.01 18.84 -35.33
CA ALA A 663 -2.14 18.63 -34.16
C ALA A 663 -1.86 17.15 -33.79
N TYR A 664 -2.35 16.19 -34.58
CA TYR A 664 -2.18 14.75 -34.34
C TYR A 664 -1.86 13.91 -35.59
N SER A 665 -1.66 14.46 -36.80
CA SER A 665 -1.60 13.62 -38.02
C SER A 665 -0.25 13.49 -38.74
N ASN A 666 0.78 14.28 -38.43
CA ASN A 666 1.97 14.32 -39.30
C ASN A 666 3.27 13.93 -38.58
N VAL A 667 3.32 12.69 -38.06
CA VAL A 667 4.59 11.99 -37.86
C VAL A 667 4.74 11.03 -39.03
N GLU A 668 5.87 11.08 -39.74
CA GLU A 668 6.25 10.01 -40.65
C GLU A 668 5.99 8.66 -39.97
N ILE A 669 5.38 7.74 -40.71
CA ILE A 669 4.92 6.40 -40.30
C ILE A 669 6.10 5.45 -39.88
N ALA A 670 7.22 5.97 -39.37
CA ALA A 670 8.50 5.28 -39.29
C ALA A 670 9.30 5.44 -37.97
N SER A 671 8.72 5.94 -36.87
CA SER A 671 9.30 5.67 -35.54
C SER A 671 8.69 4.38 -34.99
N ASP A 672 9.46 3.32 -34.98
CA ASP A 672 9.08 2.06 -34.35
C ASP A 672 9.03 2.28 -32.82
N PRO A 673 7.87 2.09 -32.16
CA PRO A 673 7.75 2.30 -30.70
C PRO A 673 8.67 1.38 -29.89
N TRP A 674 9.22 0.33 -30.53
CA TRP A 674 10.08 -0.67 -29.93
C TRP A 674 11.57 -0.37 -30.05
N THR A 675 12.01 0.45 -31.00
CA THR A 675 13.46 0.70 -31.24
C THR A 675 13.95 2.07 -30.82
N ASN A 676 13.13 2.89 -30.16
CA ASN A 676 13.47 4.28 -29.86
C ASN A 676 13.64 5.09 -31.15
N SER A 677 13.30 6.37 -31.13
CA SER A 677 13.19 7.16 -32.36
C SER A 677 14.51 7.32 -33.14
N TRP A 678 15.63 6.87 -32.56
CA TRP A 678 16.99 7.01 -33.08
C TRP A 678 17.58 5.75 -33.72
N PHE A 679 16.95 4.59 -33.52
CA PHE A 679 17.39 3.34 -34.13
C PHE A 679 16.33 3.00 -35.17
N GLY A 680 16.75 2.85 -36.43
CA GLY A 680 15.87 2.86 -37.61
C GLY A 680 14.72 1.85 -37.61
N ASN A 681 13.99 1.78 -38.71
CA ASN A 681 12.76 1.01 -38.87
C ASN A 681 13.05 -0.52 -38.80
N ALA A 682 13.17 -1.09 -37.59
CA ALA A 682 13.54 -2.50 -37.38
C ALA A 682 12.42 -3.49 -37.73
N LYS A 683 11.22 -3.01 -38.08
CA LYS A 683 10.11 -3.83 -38.57
C LYS A 683 10.48 -4.74 -39.75
N THR A 684 11.39 -4.35 -40.63
CA THR A 684 11.83 -5.20 -41.76
C THR A 684 12.78 -6.33 -41.36
N ARG A 685 13.30 -6.36 -40.12
CA ARG A 685 14.18 -7.43 -39.61
C ARG A 685 13.56 -8.29 -38.50
N GLN A 686 12.34 -7.98 -38.04
CA GLN A 686 11.52 -8.88 -37.22
C GLN A 686 10.98 -10.06 -38.04
N VAL A 687 11.84 -10.84 -38.70
CA VAL A 687 11.44 -12.17 -39.18
C VAL A 687 11.46 -13.07 -37.95
N MET A 688 10.31 -13.12 -37.27
CA MET A 688 10.10 -13.93 -36.07
C MET A 688 10.43 -15.40 -36.33
N ALA A 689 11.45 -15.93 -35.65
CA ALA A 689 11.50 -17.35 -35.34
C ALA A 689 10.90 -17.52 -33.92
N PRO A 690 9.66 -18.03 -33.78
CA PRO A 690 8.95 -18.08 -32.49
C PRO A 690 9.51 -19.13 -31.50
N GLN A 691 10.74 -19.60 -31.71
CA GLN A 691 11.26 -20.80 -31.06
C GLN A 691 12.28 -20.52 -29.94
N ASN A 692 12.89 -19.32 -29.89
CA ASN A 692 13.81 -18.96 -28.81
C ASN A 692 13.59 -17.52 -28.29
N PRO A 693 12.96 -17.32 -27.11
CA PRO A 693 12.84 -16.02 -26.46
C PRO A 693 14.19 -15.33 -26.25
N ALA A 694 15.28 -16.09 -26.11
CA ALA A 694 16.60 -15.56 -25.85
C ALA A 694 17.16 -14.73 -27.03
N LYS A 695 16.76 -15.09 -28.25
CA LYS A 695 17.16 -14.40 -29.48
C LYS A 695 16.20 -13.30 -29.90
N CYS A 696 15.10 -13.09 -29.19
CA CYS A 696 14.17 -12.05 -29.60
C CYS A 696 14.81 -10.66 -29.51
N LEU A 697 15.66 -10.42 -28.52
CA LEU A 697 16.27 -9.10 -28.31
C LEU A 697 17.54 -8.88 -29.15
N ASP A 698 18.02 -9.89 -29.88
CA ASP A 698 19.29 -9.80 -30.63
C ASP A 698 19.28 -8.65 -31.65
N TYR A 699 18.13 -8.38 -32.27
CA TYR A 699 18.02 -7.32 -33.27
C TYR A 699 18.28 -5.93 -32.68
N ARG A 700 18.00 -5.70 -31.39
CA ARG A 700 18.30 -4.43 -30.70
C ARG A 700 19.79 -4.12 -30.67
N PHE A 701 20.62 -5.16 -30.85
CA PHE A 701 22.07 -5.07 -30.79
C PHE A 701 22.77 -5.45 -32.10
N SER A 702 22.07 -6.09 -33.04
CA SER A 702 22.62 -6.50 -34.34
C SER A 702 22.35 -5.48 -35.45
N VAL A 703 21.39 -4.56 -35.24
CA VAL A 703 21.19 -3.42 -36.12
C VAL A 703 22.25 -2.37 -35.79
N PRO A 704 23.16 -2.03 -36.72
CA PRO A 704 24.10 -0.95 -36.50
C PRO A 704 23.34 0.36 -36.23
N LEU A 705 23.88 1.17 -35.33
CA LEU A 705 23.28 2.43 -34.89
C LEU A 705 23.13 3.37 -36.10
N GLU A 706 21.94 3.43 -36.73
CA GLU A 706 21.67 4.35 -37.84
C GLU A 706 21.32 5.77 -37.35
N ALA A 707 22.15 6.39 -36.50
CA ALA A 707 21.95 7.81 -36.21
C ALA A 707 22.56 8.66 -37.33
N ARG A 708 21.74 8.91 -38.36
CA ARG A 708 22.14 9.62 -39.60
C ARG A 708 22.50 11.09 -39.42
N ARG A 709 22.22 11.70 -38.25
CA ARG A 709 22.55 13.10 -37.93
C ARG A 709 22.86 13.23 -36.44
N ALA A 710 23.78 14.12 -36.09
CA ALA A 710 24.05 14.45 -34.68
C ALA A 710 22.82 15.12 -34.02
N PRO A 711 22.56 14.86 -32.73
CA PRO A 711 21.47 15.52 -32.01
C PRO A 711 21.70 17.01 -31.85
N THR A 712 20.62 17.77 -31.77
CA THR A 712 20.70 19.20 -31.40
C THR A 712 21.04 19.37 -29.92
N HIS A 713 20.63 18.42 -29.08
CA HIS A 713 20.80 18.48 -27.63
C HIS A 713 21.35 17.15 -27.09
N LEU A 714 22.38 17.22 -26.25
CA LEU A 714 22.94 16.09 -25.53
C LEU A 714 22.76 16.27 -24.04
N VAL A 715 22.25 15.24 -23.36
CA VAL A 715 22.21 15.21 -21.90
C VAL A 715 23.32 14.29 -21.41
N VAL A 716 24.28 14.87 -20.69
CA VAL A 716 25.53 14.22 -20.31
C VAL A 716 25.70 14.26 -18.78
N PRO A 717 25.89 13.12 -18.11
CA PRO A 717 26.18 13.10 -16.68
C PRO A 717 27.61 13.61 -16.41
N SER A 718 27.81 14.27 -15.27
CA SER A 718 29.07 14.93 -14.88
C SER A 718 30.30 14.03 -14.99
N VAL A 719 30.14 12.72 -14.74
CA VAL A 719 31.21 11.72 -14.84
C VAL A 719 31.78 11.56 -16.25
N LEU A 720 30.99 11.86 -17.30
CA LEU A 720 31.40 11.74 -18.70
C LEU A 720 31.86 13.07 -19.32
N VAL A 721 31.62 14.20 -18.65
CA VAL A 721 31.90 15.53 -19.22
C VAL A 721 33.39 15.71 -19.53
N ALA A 722 34.28 15.31 -18.62
CA ALA A 722 35.73 15.43 -18.82
C ALA A 722 36.23 14.56 -19.98
N ASP A 723 35.66 13.37 -20.14
CA ASP A 723 36.04 12.43 -21.21
C ASP A 723 35.58 12.92 -22.59
N LEU A 724 34.42 13.59 -22.64
CA LEU A 724 33.78 14.03 -23.88
C LEU A 724 34.03 15.50 -24.24
N ALA A 725 34.70 16.28 -23.38
CA ALA A 725 34.88 17.72 -23.55
C ALA A 725 35.46 18.10 -24.92
N GLU A 726 36.50 17.38 -25.36
CA GLU A 726 37.15 17.62 -26.65
C GLU A 726 36.22 17.28 -27.83
N TRP A 727 35.51 16.14 -27.75
CA TRP A 727 34.57 15.70 -28.77
C TRP A 727 33.37 16.66 -28.90
N LEU A 728 32.86 17.15 -27.78
CA LEU A 728 31.78 18.14 -27.73
C LEU A 728 32.21 19.46 -28.38
N ALA A 729 33.39 19.97 -28.03
CA ALA A 729 33.93 21.21 -28.57
C ALA A 729 34.18 21.12 -30.09
N GLN A 730 34.77 20.01 -30.57
CA GLN A 730 35.02 19.78 -31.99
C GLN A 730 33.74 19.75 -32.84
N ARG A 731 32.59 19.42 -32.23
CA ARG A 731 31.28 19.32 -32.89
C ARG A 731 30.34 20.50 -32.59
N GLY A 732 30.84 21.58 -32.00
CA GLY A 732 30.06 22.80 -31.78
C GLY A 732 29.02 22.72 -30.67
N TYR A 733 29.16 21.76 -29.75
CA TYR A 733 28.29 21.68 -28.57
C TYR A 733 28.76 22.63 -27.47
N GLU A 734 27.86 23.50 -27.04
CA GLU A 734 28.07 24.41 -25.90
C GLU A 734 27.11 24.06 -24.76
N GLU A 735 27.51 24.31 -23.52
CA GLU A 735 26.66 24.03 -22.37
C GLU A 735 25.46 24.98 -22.32
N ALA A 736 24.26 24.40 -22.34
CA ALA A 736 22.98 25.08 -22.37
C ALA A 736 22.44 25.29 -20.94
N GLY A 737 22.94 26.35 -20.30
CA GLY A 737 22.56 26.76 -18.94
C GLY A 737 23.23 25.96 -17.83
N ASP A 738 22.89 26.24 -16.57
CA ASP A 738 23.61 25.68 -15.42
C ASP A 738 23.44 24.15 -15.30
N PRO A 739 24.42 23.40 -14.79
CA PRO A 739 24.27 21.98 -14.47
C PRO A 739 23.12 21.73 -13.49
N VAL A 740 22.35 20.67 -13.71
CA VAL A 740 21.26 20.27 -12.80
C VAL A 740 21.78 19.23 -11.81
N PHE A 741 21.71 19.52 -10.51
CA PHE A 741 22.04 18.53 -9.49
C PHE A 741 21.09 17.33 -9.57
N ASP A 742 21.65 16.12 -9.57
CA ASP A 742 20.86 14.89 -9.58
C ASP A 742 20.92 14.16 -8.25
N ALA A 743 22.08 13.62 -7.89
CA ALA A 743 22.20 12.76 -6.72
C ALA A 743 23.53 12.92 -5.97
N VAL A 744 23.44 12.79 -4.65
CA VAL A 744 24.59 12.73 -3.74
C VAL A 744 25.42 11.46 -3.98
N PHE A 745 24.74 10.35 -4.25
CA PHE A 745 25.32 9.05 -4.54
C PHE A 745 24.56 8.43 -5.72
N ALA A 746 25.14 8.51 -6.91
CA ALA A 746 24.63 7.79 -8.08
C ALA A 746 25.57 6.65 -8.42
N GLU A 747 25.01 5.45 -8.55
CA GLU A 747 25.72 4.30 -9.11
C GLU A 747 25.66 4.38 -10.63
N THR A 748 26.82 4.49 -11.27
CA THR A 748 26.94 4.51 -12.72
C THR A 748 26.79 3.09 -13.29
N PRO A 749 26.47 2.92 -14.60
CA PRO A 749 26.46 1.61 -15.24
C PRO A 749 27.80 0.85 -15.22
N ALA A 750 28.90 1.54 -14.88
CA ALA A 750 30.21 0.94 -14.65
C ALA A 750 30.42 0.42 -13.20
N GLY A 751 29.50 0.70 -12.28
CA GLY A 751 29.56 0.32 -10.86
C GLY A 751 30.20 1.37 -9.94
N ASP A 752 30.60 2.53 -10.47
CA ASP A 752 31.14 3.63 -9.65
C ASP A 752 30.02 4.37 -8.92
N VAL A 753 30.22 4.68 -7.62
CA VAL A 753 29.32 5.54 -6.83
C VAL A 753 29.91 6.94 -6.70
N ARG A 754 29.26 7.95 -7.26
CA ARG A 754 29.76 9.34 -7.26
C ARG A 754 28.66 10.38 -7.09
N TRP A 755 29.06 11.62 -6.80
CA TRP A 755 28.19 12.79 -6.88
C TRP A 755 27.88 13.10 -8.34
N GLN A 756 26.60 13.28 -8.68
CA GLN A 756 26.15 13.41 -10.06
C GLN A 756 25.41 14.73 -10.32
N TYR A 757 25.82 15.39 -11.40
CA TYR A 757 25.07 16.46 -12.07
C TYR A 757 24.73 16.03 -13.49
N LEU A 758 23.64 16.56 -14.03
CA LEU A 758 23.24 16.39 -15.42
C LEU A 758 23.48 17.70 -16.16
N HIS A 759 24.29 17.62 -17.22
CA HIS A 759 24.63 18.75 -18.09
C HIS A 759 23.82 18.62 -19.39
N VAL A 760 23.35 19.75 -19.91
CA VAL A 760 22.67 19.81 -21.20
C VAL A 760 23.59 20.57 -22.13
N PHE A 761 23.97 19.96 -23.25
CA PHE A 761 24.75 20.58 -24.31
C PHE A 761 23.86 20.82 -25.52
N GLU A 762 23.96 21.99 -26.13
CA GLU A 762 23.25 22.37 -27.35
C GLU A 762 24.26 22.55 -28.49
N ASN A 763 23.98 21.94 -29.64
CA ASN A 763 24.75 22.15 -30.86
C ASN A 763 24.31 23.47 -31.52
N ARG A 764 25.24 24.43 -31.62
CA ARG A 764 24.99 25.75 -32.22
C ARG A 764 25.46 25.87 -33.68
N THR A 765 25.93 24.76 -34.26
CA THR A 765 26.29 24.64 -35.69
C THR A 765 25.15 24.04 -36.47
#